data_AF-A0A535B2J3-F1
#
_entry.id   AF-A0A535B2J3-F1
#
_cell.length_a   1.000
_cell.length_b   1.000
_cell.length_c   1.000
_cell.angle_alpha   90.00
_cell.angle_beta   90.00
_cell.angle_gamma   90.00
#
_symmetry.space_group_name_H-M   'P 1'
#
loop_
_entity.id
_entity.type
_entity.pdbx_description
1 polymer ?
#
loop_
_entity_poly.entity_id
_entity_poly.type
_entity_poly.pdbx_seq_one_letter_code
_entity_poly.pdbx_strand_id
1 'polypeptide(L)'
;MAIAEHQALMEKLVSLAKRRGFFFQSSEIYGGLQGFWDFGPLGVTLRNSIKRAWWRTMVELRDDVVGIDTAIIMNPKTWVASGHVQNFTDPLVECKKCHQRFRADHVKGAHHADDGGEFTEPRQFNLMFKTFVGPAEDTSAQVYLRPETAQGMFVDFANVLNSTRLRPPFGIGQIGKAFRNEITPGNSIFRLREFELMELEYFVPPKEEMKWLDYWKEERLKWHLGLGIRPEKLRLRPHGKEELAHYASGAFDVEYEFPFGWSELEGIAARGEYDLAAHQQASGRDLTFFDDLKRERYIPHVVEPAVGVDRILLTVLIDAYHEEEVRGEQRVVLRLHPSMAPVQVAVLPLSRKEPLMTAARKIEHELRPFFRTEYDDTQSIGKRYRRQDEIGTPYGITVDFETEAEQALILSGGRGTRLRPITHTSAKQLVPIANKPILYYAIESVVAAGVTDIGMVVGDTADEIRAAVGDGSRWGARVTYIRQTAPLGLAHAVKEARGFLQNEPFVMYLGDNLVIDGIAGFVQRFGESRPDAMILLARVQAPERFGVAELRDGQVFRLIEKPSRPQSDLALVGVYLFSTCIFDAVNAITPSARGELEITDAIQWLVDRKMRVEPHVIDGWWKDTGRLEDMLEANRIVLDELVARNQGEITGTSQLIGKVVVEAGAKIIDSIVRGPAIIGERSVIANSYIGPFTSIYHGVEIRNSEIEHSIVLENSKILDVPARIADSLIGKDVLIHRGAAPPSALRFMLGDHSEVSLTS
;
A
#
# COMPACT_ATOMS: atom_id res chain seq x y z
N MET A 1 1.64 41.97 10.29
CA MET A 1 1.44 40.54 10.59
C MET A 1 1.39 39.71 9.32
N ALA A 2 0.41 39.91 8.42
CA ALA A 2 0.30 39.15 7.17
C ALA A 2 1.59 39.12 6.32
N ILE A 3 2.23 40.26 6.03
CA ILE A 3 3.46 40.29 5.18
C ILE A 3 4.60 39.43 5.77
N ALA A 4 4.77 39.41 7.09
CA ALA A 4 5.81 38.62 7.76
C ALA A 4 5.53 37.12 7.71
N GLU A 5 4.25 36.71 7.84
CA GLU A 5 3.83 35.30 7.72
C GLU A 5 4.00 34.78 6.29
N HIS A 6 3.72 35.61 5.29
CA HIS A 6 3.87 35.25 3.88
C HIS A 6 5.33 35.09 3.44
N GLN A 7 6.22 35.96 3.93
CA GLN A 7 7.65 35.88 3.66
C GLN A 7 8.26 34.61 4.29
N ALA A 8 7.80 34.24 5.49
CA ALA A 8 8.19 33.00 6.15
C ALA A 8 7.79 31.73 5.38
N LEU A 9 6.64 31.71 4.70
CA LEU A 9 6.22 30.57 3.88
C LEU A 9 7.15 30.35 2.67
N MET A 10 7.51 31.43 1.96
CA MET A 10 8.44 31.34 0.83
C MET A 10 9.82 30.83 1.26
N GLU A 11 10.35 31.30 2.38
CA GLU A 11 11.63 30.82 2.93
C GLU A 11 11.58 29.33 3.29
N LYS A 12 10.50 28.89 3.95
CA LYS A 12 10.26 27.47 4.27
C LYS A 12 10.22 26.61 3.01
N LEU A 13 9.53 27.07 1.96
CA LEU A 13 9.41 26.36 0.69
C LEU A 13 10.74 26.27 -0.06
N VAL A 14 11.50 27.35 -0.15
CA VAL A 14 12.83 27.34 -0.77
C VAL A 14 13.77 26.41 -0.01
N SER A 15 13.70 26.42 1.32
CA SER A 15 14.45 25.49 2.18
C SER A 15 14.05 24.03 1.95
N LEU A 16 12.75 23.73 1.88
CA LEU A 16 12.23 22.40 1.55
C LEU A 16 12.69 21.96 0.16
N ALA A 17 12.53 22.83 -0.84
CA ALA A 17 12.88 22.57 -2.23
C ALA A 17 14.36 22.20 -2.37
N LYS A 18 15.25 22.93 -1.69
CA LYS A 18 16.67 22.60 -1.63
C LYS A 18 16.95 21.30 -0.89
N ARG A 19 16.35 21.09 0.29
CA ARG A 19 16.60 19.88 1.11
C ARG A 19 16.13 18.60 0.42
N ARG A 20 15.04 18.66 -0.35
CA ARG A 20 14.43 17.49 -1.01
C ARG A 20 14.78 17.34 -2.48
N GLY A 21 15.44 18.33 -3.09
CA GLY A 21 15.90 18.23 -4.47
C GLY A 21 14.84 18.56 -5.51
N PHE A 22 14.02 19.58 -5.24
CA PHE A 22 13.16 20.20 -6.25
C PHE A 22 13.95 21.18 -7.11
N PHE A 23 14.54 22.23 -6.54
CA PHE A 23 15.37 23.16 -7.28
C PHE A 23 16.48 23.76 -6.41
N PHE A 24 17.54 24.20 -7.08
CA PHE A 24 18.76 24.74 -6.50
C PHE A 24 19.17 26.02 -7.23
N GLN A 25 19.87 26.91 -6.54
CA GLN A 25 20.48 28.07 -7.19
C GLN A 25 21.54 27.57 -8.20
N SER A 26 21.44 27.97 -9.47
CA SER A 26 22.40 27.49 -10.47
C SER A 26 23.82 27.94 -10.13
N SER A 27 24.79 27.04 -10.28
CA SER A 27 26.20 27.26 -9.93
C SER A 27 26.43 27.67 -8.46
N GLU A 28 25.63 27.15 -7.52
CA GLU A 28 25.66 27.56 -6.10
C GLU A 28 27.06 27.52 -5.47
N ILE A 29 27.88 26.51 -5.80
CA ILE A 29 29.25 26.37 -5.27
C ILE A 29 30.19 27.51 -5.66
N TYR A 30 29.84 28.30 -6.69
CA TYR A 30 30.56 29.47 -7.16
C TYR A 30 29.92 30.79 -6.70
N GLY A 31 28.99 30.74 -5.73
CA GLY A 31 28.23 31.90 -5.25
C GLY A 31 26.86 32.07 -5.92
N GLY A 32 26.51 31.18 -6.86
CA GLY A 32 25.24 31.22 -7.57
C GLY A 32 25.16 32.29 -8.66
N LEU A 33 24.31 32.05 -9.66
CA LEU A 33 24.00 33.04 -10.70
C LEU A 33 22.54 33.51 -10.62
N GLN A 34 22.33 34.73 -10.12
CA GLN A 34 20.99 35.28 -9.89
C GLN A 34 20.10 35.21 -11.15
N GLY A 35 18.91 34.66 -10.99
CA GLY A 35 17.93 34.46 -12.07
C GLY A 35 18.07 33.14 -12.83
N PHE A 36 19.05 32.31 -12.50
CA PHE A 36 19.25 30.98 -13.09
C PHE A 36 19.15 29.89 -12.01
N TRP A 37 18.43 28.81 -12.30
CA TRP A 37 18.14 27.76 -11.33
C TRP A 37 18.25 26.38 -11.98
N ASP A 38 18.72 25.42 -11.20
CA ASP A 38 18.84 24.02 -11.60
C ASP A 38 17.72 23.21 -10.94
N PHE A 39 17.08 22.31 -11.67
CA PHE A 39 16.02 21.45 -11.13
C PHE A 39 16.58 20.08 -10.75
N GLY A 40 16.45 19.71 -9.47
CA GLY A 40 16.92 18.44 -8.93
C GLY A 40 16.04 17.24 -9.34
N PRO A 41 16.32 16.03 -8.80
CA PRO A 41 15.63 14.80 -9.20
C PRO A 41 14.10 14.85 -9.07
N LEU A 42 13.58 15.47 -8.01
CA LEU A 42 12.14 15.62 -7.81
C LEU A 42 11.57 16.74 -8.67
N GLY A 43 12.32 17.84 -8.81
CA GLY A 43 11.90 18.99 -9.59
C GLY A 43 11.79 18.68 -11.08
N VAL A 44 12.77 17.98 -11.66
CA VAL A 44 12.72 17.58 -13.07
C VAL A 44 11.51 16.67 -13.35
N THR A 45 11.18 15.79 -12.39
CA THR A 45 10.04 14.88 -12.51
C THR A 45 8.71 15.63 -12.44
N LEU A 46 8.57 16.57 -11.49
CA LEU A 46 7.40 17.44 -11.38
C LEU A 46 7.24 18.33 -12.63
N ARG A 47 8.34 18.96 -13.07
CA ARG A 47 8.40 19.81 -14.27
C ARG A 47 7.98 19.05 -15.53
N ASN A 48 8.45 17.81 -15.68
CA ASN A 48 8.04 16.94 -16.79
C ASN A 48 6.57 16.50 -16.68
N SER A 49 6.05 16.30 -15.47
CA SER A 49 4.63 15.96 -15.26
C SER A 49 3.71 17.12 -15.65
N ILE A 50 4.08 18.35 -15.30
CA ILE A 50 3.38 19.58 -15.72
C ILE A 50 3.37 19.70 -17.24
N LYS A 51 4.54 19.58 -17.88
CA LYS A 51 4.67 19.66 -19.35
C LYS A 51 3.85 18.59 -20.06
N ARG A 52 3.88 17.34 -19.56
CA ARG A 52 3.10 16.24 -20.13
C ARG A 52 1.60 16.46 -19.97
N ALA A 53 1.16 16.97 -18.83
CA ALA A 53 -0.25 17.30 -18.59
C ALA A 53 -0.74 18.41 -19.52
N TRP A 54 0.10 19.44 -19.76
CA TRP A 54 -0.19 20.49 -20.73
C TRP A 54 -0.24 19.93 -22.15
N TRP A 55 0.81 19.23 -22.59
CA TRP A 55 0.92 18.68 -23.96
C TRP A 55 -0.24 17.75 -24.28
N ARG A 56 -0.57 16.85 -23.36
CA ARG A 56 -1.71 15.93 -23.50
C ARG A 56 -3.01 16.69 -23.71
N THR A 57 -3.27 17.73 -22.92
CA THR A 57 -4.53 18.49 -22.97
C THR A 57 -4.60 19.41 -24.19
N MET A 58 -3.50 20.08 -24.50
CA MET A 58 -3.45 21.14 -25.51
C MET A 58 -3.18 20.60 -26.91
N VAL A 59 -2.57 19.41 -27.03
CA VAL A 59 -2.19 18.84 -28.32
C VAL A 59 -2.81 17.45 -28.52
N GLU A 60 -2.51 16.47 -27.66
CA GLU A 60 -2.88 15.07 -27.93
C GLU A 60 -4.38 14.76 -27.84
N LEU A 61 -5.12 15.48 -27.00
CA LEU A 61 -6.57 15.32 -26.81
C LEU A 61 -7.40 16.23 -27.74
N ARG A 62 -6.75 16.84 -28.73
CA ARG A 62 -7.37 17.79 -29.65
C ARG A 62 -7.13 17.39 -31.11
N ASP A 63 -8.14 17.59 -31.93
CA ASP A 63 -8.05 17.35 -33.39
C ASP A 63 -7.58 18.60 -34.16
N ASP A 64 -7.53 19.75 -33.49
CA ASP A 64 -7.31 21.07 -34.08
C ASP A 64 -5.98 21.72 -33.65
N VAL A 65 -5.09 21.01 -32.96
CA VAL A 65 -3.78 21.53 -32.53
C VAL A 65 -2.66 20.56 -32.89
N VAL A 66 -1.56 21.11 -33.42
CA VAL A 66 -0.34 20.35 -33.74
C VAL A 66 0.86 20.88 -32.97
N GLY A 67 1.85 20.01 -32.75
CA GLY A 67 3.08 20.38 -32.05
C GLY A 67 4.20 20.83 -32.99
N ILE A 68 5.05 21.75 -32.53
CA ILE A 68 6.34 22.09 -33.15
C ILE A 68 7.43 22.27 -32.09
N ASP A 69 8.69 22.14 -32.49
CA ASP A 69 9.87 22.50 -31.70
C ASP A 69 10.85 23.29 -32.57
N THR A 70 10.97 24.59 -32.30
CA THR A 70 11.79 25.53 -33.06
C THR A 70 13.12 25.82 -32.36
N ALA A 71 14.14 26.19 -33.15
CA ALA A 71 15.44 26.58 -32.63
C ALA A 71 15.36 27.81 -31.71
N ILE A 72 16.19 27.83 -30.65
CA ILE A 72 16.31 28.99 -29.75
C ILE A 72 16.92 30.20 -30.46
N ILE A 73 17.93 29.94 -31.31
CA ILE A 73 18.60 30.97 -32.10
C ILE A 73 17.91 31.04 -33.46
N MET A 74 17.35 32.21 -33.75
CA MET A 74 16.66 32.51 -35.01
C MET A 74 17.37 33.64 -35.75
N ASN A 75 17.00 33.83 -37.03
CA ASN A 75 17.49 34.96 -37.80
C ASN A 75 17.16 36.28 -37.07
N PRO A 76 18.10 37.22 -36.90
CA PRO A 76 17.87 38.48 -36.20
C PRO A 76 16.68 39.29 -36.74
N LYS A 77 16.39 39.16 -38.04
CA LYS A 77 15.24 39.83 -38.68
C LYS A 77 13.90 39.41 -38.08
N THR A 78 13.79 38.20 -37.52
CA THR A 78 12.59 37.73 -36.81
C THR A 78 12.26 38.65 -35.63
N TRP A 79 13.26 39.05 -34.84
CA TRP A 79 13.10 39.91 -33.66
C TRP A 79 12.95 41.39 -34.02
N VAL A 80 13.42 41.79 -35.20
CA VAL A 80 13.17 43.12 -35.76
C VAL A 80 11.71 43.21 -36.23
N ALA A 81 11.24 42.21 -36.98
CA ALA A 81 9.88 42.15 -37.51
C ALA A 81 8.84 42.17 -36.39
N SER A 82 9.04 41.36 -35.34
CA SER A 82 8.12 41.32 -34.19
C SER A 82 8.21 42.55 -33.27
N GLY A 83 9.19 43.43 -33.48
CA GLY A 83 9.39 44.64 -32.68
C GLY A 83 10.20 44.44 -31.40
N HIS A 84 10.63 43.22 -31.07
CA HIS A 84 11.38 42.91 -29.84
C HIS A 84 12.71 43.68 -29.71
N VAL A 85 13.42 43.89 -30.82
CA VAL A 85 14.68 44.65 -30.81
C VAL A 85 14.47 46.11 -30.37
N GLN A 86 13.31 46.68 -30.67
CA GLN A 86 13.01 48.08 -30.39
C GLN A 86 12.25 48.27 -29.07
N ASN A 87 11.25 47.42 -28.81
CA ASN A 87 10.22 47.67 -27.81
C ASN A 87 10.30 46.74 -26.58
N PHE A 88 11.13 45.70 -26.61
CA PHE A 88 11.25 44.75 -25.49
C PHE A 88 12.21 45.28 -24.41
N THR A 89 11.83 46.40 -23.79
CA THR A 89 12.69 47.17 -22.87
C THR A 89 12.01 47.47 -21.54
N ASP A 90 12.77 47.43 -20.45
CA ASP A 90 12.35 47.93 -19.14
C ASP A 90 13.13 49.20 -18.75
N PRO A 91 12.53 50.10 -17.95
CA PRO A 91 13.22 51.26 -17.42
C PRO A 91 14.21 50.84 -16.32
N LEU A 92 15.50 51.09 -16.55
CA LEU A 92 16.60 50.74 -15.66
C LEU A 92 17.19 51.97 -14.99
N VAL A 93 17.38 51.88 -13.67
CA VAL A 93 18.19 52.80 -12.87
C VAL A 93 19.34 52.06 -12.19
N GLU A 94 20.45 52.74 -11.96
CA GLU A 94 21.62 52.20 -11.25
C GLU A 94 21.89 53.05 -10.00
N CYS A 95 22.16 52.40 -8.87
CA CYS A 95 22.61 53.12 -7.67
C CYS A 95 24.05 53.62 -7.91
N LYS A 96 24.29 54.92 -7.83
CA LYS A 96 25.62 55.53 -8.07
C LYS A 96 26.67 55.12 -7.03
N LYS A 97 26.27 54.48 -5.92
CA LYS A 97 27.15 54.08 -4.81
C LYS A 97 27.51 52.60 -4.85
N CYS A 98 26.54 51.69 -4.91
CA CYS A 98 26.80 50.24 -4.97
C CYS A 98 26.78 49.65 -6.38
N HIS A 99 26.44 50.44 -7.41
CA HIS A 99 26.33 50.02 -8.81
C HIS A 99 25.31 48.90 -9.09
N GLN A 100 24.45 48.59 -8.11
CA GLN A 100 23.33 47.67 -8.32
C GLN A 100 22.27 48.31 -9.21
N ARG A 101 21.65 47.48 -10.05
CA ARG A 101 20.68 47.91 -11.06
C ARG A 101 19.29 47.46 -10.65
N PHE A 102 18.33 48.35 -10.83
CA PHE A 102 16.95 48.16 -10.44
C PHE A 102 16.02 48.59 -11.57
N ARG A 103 14.83 47.99 -11.60
CA ARG A 103 13.72 48.52 -12.36
C ARG A 103 13.24 49.83 -11.75
N ALA A 104 13.13 50.87 -12.56
CA ALA A 104 12.79 52.22 -12.11
C ALA A 104 11.41 52.28 -11.43
N ASP A 105 10.46 51.47 -11.93
CA ASP A 105 9.10 51.35 -11.41
C ASP A 105 9.00 50.52 -10.12
N HIS A 106 10.06 49.79 -9.75
CA HIS A 106 10.11 48.99 -8.52
C HIS A 106 10.81 49.69 -7.34
N VAL A 107 11.49 50.81 -7.57
CA VAL A 107 12.16 51.58 -6.52
C VAL A 107 11.34 52.79 -6.09
N LYS A 108 11.37 53.12 -4.80
CA LYS A 108 10.65 54.27 -4.24
C LYS A 108 11.61 55.41 -3.93
N GLY A 109 11.43 56.55 -4.60
CA GLY A 109 12.24 57.74 -4.41
C GLY A 109 13.57 57.72 -5.17
N ALA A 110 14.37 58.77 -4.99
CA ALA A 110 15.60 59.01 -5.75
C ALA A 110 16.85 58.29 -5.20
N HIS A 111 16.73 57.56 -4.08
CA HIS A 111 17.87 56.96 -3.39
C HIS A 111 17.62 55.49 -3.08
N HIS A 112 18.67 54.69 -3.15
CA HIS A 112 18.68 53.28 -2.81
C HIS A 112 18.44 53.07 -1.31
N ALA A 113 17.51 52.17 -0.99
CA ALA A 113 17.03 51.98 0.38
C ALA A 113 18.12 51.48 1.34
N ASP A 114 19.04 50.64 0.87
CA ASP A 114 20.00 49.97 1.75
C ASP A 114 21.24 50.82 2.06
N ASP A 115 21.71 51.64 1.11
CA ASP A 115 22.97 52.39 1.24
C ASP A 115 22.83 53.91 1.06
N GLY A 116 21.62 54.40 0.78
CA GLY A 116 21.31 55.82 0.57
C GLY A 116 21.94 56.41 -0.70
N GLY A 117 22.46 55.60 -1.62
CA GLY A 117 23.04 56.09 -2.87
C GLY A 117 21.99 56.62 -3.84
N GLU A 118 22.24 57.77 -4.47
CA GLU A 118 21.33 58.34 -5.47
C GLU A 118 21.26 57.45 -6.73
N PHE A 119 20.09 57.30 -7.33
CA PHE A 119 19.90 56.58 -8.58
C PHE A 119 20.32 57.43 -9.80
N THR A 120 20.74 56.76 -10.88
CA THR A 120 20.91 57.41 -12.20
C THR A 120 19.55 57.76 -12.82
N GLU A 121 19.57 58.62 -13.83
CA GLU A 121 18.39 58.83 -14.69
C GLU A 121 17.93 57.49 -15.32
N PRO A 122 16.61 57.24 -15.40
CA PRO A 122 16.07 56.04 -16.02
C PRO A 122 16.47 55.94 -17.50
N ARG A 123 16.94 54.77 -17.92
CA ARG A 123 17.19 54.45 -19.33
C ARG A 123 16.47 53.18 -19.74
N GLN A 124 16.05 53.09 -21.00
CA GLN A 124 15.44 51.86 -21.52
C GLN A 124 16.50 50.78 -21.74
N PHE A 125 16.30 49.61 -21.14
CA PHE A 125 17.19 48.47 -21.22
C PHE A 125 16.50 47.31 -21.92
N ASN A 126 17.03 46.88 -23.07
CA ASN A 126 16.46 45.75 -23.81
C ASN A 126 16.72 44.43 -23.09
N LEU A 127 15.65 43.66 -22.90
CA LEU A 127 15.66 42.43 -22.12
C LEU A 127 16.09 41.20 -22.94
N MET A 128 16.42 41.30 -24.23
CA MET A 128 16.90 40.15 -24.97
C MET A 128 18.37 39.86 -24.68
N PHE A 129 18.70 38.59 -24.47
CA PHE A 129 20.09 38.15 -24.47
C PHE A 129 20.65 38.16 -25.88
N LYS A 130 21.84 38.74 -26.03
CA LYS A 130 22.59 38.82 -27.29
C LYS A 130 23.76 37.85 -27.25
N THR A 131 24.04 37.24 -28.40
CA THR A 131 25.25 36.45 -28.63
C THR A 131 25.67 36.59 -30.10
N PHE A 132 26.70 35.89 -30.53
CA PHE A 132 27.23 35.95 -31.89
C PHE A 132 27.30 34.56 -32.50
N VAL A 133 26.92 34.43 -33.77
CA VAL A 133 27.06 33.17 -34.53
C VAL A 133 28.19 33.33 -35.55
N GLY A 134 29.22 32.49 -35.41
CA GLY A 134 30.41 32.53 -36.25
C GLY A 134 31.66 32.98 -35.48
N PRO A 135 32.82 33.02 -36.14
CA PRO A 135 34.11 33.30 -35.49
C PRO A 135 34.35 34.80 -35.21
N ALA A 136 33.51 35.69 -35.74
CA ALA A 136 33.63 37.13 -35.56
C ALA A 136 32.59 37.64 -34.55
N GLU A 137 33.03 38.35 -33.52
CA GLU A 137 32.17 39.03 -32.54
C GLU A 137 31.83 40.46 -33.03
N ASP A 138 31.28 40.57 -34.25
CA ASP A 138 30.85 41.84 -34.81
C ASP A 138 29.31 41.91 -34.95
N THR A 139 28.81 43.12 -35.24
CA THR A 139 27.36 43.37 -35.34
C THR A 139 26.68 42.62 -36.48
N SER A 140 27.40 42.14 -37.50
CA SER A 140 26.84 41.34 -38.58
C SER A 140 26.58 39.88 -38.17
N ALA A 141 27.31 39.39 -37.17
CA ALA A 141 27.16 38.07 -36.57
C ALA A 141 26.22 38.04 -35.36
N GLN A 142 25.69 39.19 -34.92
CA GLN A 142 24.86 39.31 -33.73
C GLN A 142 23.53 38.57 -33.89
N VAL A 143 23.23 37.68 -32.96
CA VAL A 143 21.95 36.98 -32.82
C VAL A 143 21.41 37.08 -31.39
N TYR A 144 20.23 36.53 -31.16
CA TYR A 144 19.54 36.61 -29.89
C TYR A 144 19.09 35.24 -29.40
N LEU A 145 19.06 35.06 -28.09
CA LEU A 145 18.29 33.98 -27.47
C LEU A 145 16.83 34.43 -27.41
N ARG A 146 15.90 33.58 -27.86
CA ARG A 146 14.48 33.93 -27.93
C ARG A 146 13.89 34.33 -26.55
N PRO A 147 13.17 35.45 -26.44
CA PRO A 147 12.51 35.89 -25.20
C PRO A 147 11.12 35.26 -24.96
N GLU A 148 10.59 34.59 -25.98
CA GLU A 148 9.34 33.85 -26.05
C GLU A 148 9.47 32.74 -27.11
N THR A 149 8.52 31.83 -27.20
CA THR A 149 8.55 30.72 -28.16
C THR A 149 7.61 30.95 -29.36
N ALA A 150 6.61 31.82 -29.21
CA ALA A 150 5.63 32.26 -30.20
C ALA A 150 6.19 32.52 -31.61
N GLN A 151 7.29 33.28 -31.71
CA GLN A 151 7.86 33.70 -32.99
C GLN A 151 8.26 32.55 -33.92
N GLY A 152 8.66 31.41 -33.36
CA GLY A 152 8.93 30.20 -34.16
C GLY A 152 7.68 29.70 -34.89
N MET A 153 6.53 29.71 -34.20
CA MET A 153 5.25 29.24 -34.74
C MET A 153 4.72 30.17 -35.84
N PHE A 154 4.94 31.48 -35.72
CA PHE A 154 4.58 32.44 -36.77
C PHE A 154 5.46 32.30 -38.02
N VAL A 155 6.77 32.15 -37.86
CA VAL A 155 7.71 32.00 -38.98
C VAL A 155 7.43 30.70 -39.76
N ASP A 156 7.05 29.62 -39.05
CA ASP A 156 6.74 28.32 -39.66
C ASP A 156 5.25 28.12 -39.99
N PHE A 157 4.39 29.13 -39.83
CA PHE A 157 2.95 29.05 -40.07
C PHE A 157 2.62 28.40 -41.43
N ALA A 158 3.22 28.89 -42.52
CA ALA A 158 2.98 28.36 -43.85
C ALA A 158 3.49 26.91 -44.02
N ASN A 159 4.62 26.56 -43.39
CA ASN A 159 5.16 25.21 -43.42
C ASN A 159 4.23 24.21 -42.70
N VAL A 160 3.72 24.61 -41.53
CA VAL A 160 2.76 23.80 -40.75
C VAL A 160 1.45 23.65 -41.50
N LEU A 161 0.89 24.74 -42.03
CA LEU A 161 -0.35 24.70 -42.82
C LEU A 161 -0.23 23.74 -44.01
N ASN A 162 0.87 23.82 -44.75
CA ASN A 162 1.11 22.98 -45.93
C ASN A 162 1.32 21.49 -45.59
N SER A 163 1.99 21.20 -44.48
CA SER A 163 2.32 19.82 -44.08
C SER A 163 1.16 19.10 -43.39
N THR A 164 0.31 19.82 -42.65
CA THR A 164 -0.79 19.25 -41.87
C THR A 164 -2.14 19.29 -42.59
N ARG A 165 -2.30 20.22 -43.55
CA ARG A 165 -3.56 20.51 -44.26
C ARG A 165 -4.70 20.95 -43.34
N LEU A 166 -4.37 21.45 -42.14
CA LEU A 166 -5.33 22.06 -41.24
C LEU A 166 -5.90 23.36 -41.83
N ARG A 167 -7.00 23.83 -41.25
CA ARG A 167 -7.68 25.07 -41.65
C ARG A 167 -8.04 25.84 -40.38
N PRO A 168 -7.94 27.19 -40.36
CA PRO A 168 -8.45 27.98 -39.25
C PRO A 168 -9.94 27.67 -38.99
N PRO A 169 -10.35 27.47 -37.73
CA PRO A 169 -9.54 27.55 -36.52
C PRO A 169 -8.64 26.32 -36.29
N PHE A 170 -7.34 26.55 -36.07
CA PHE A 170 -6.38 25.52 -35.65
C PHE A 170 -5.23 26.14 -34.85
N GLY A 171 -4.51 25.34 -34.08
CA GLY A 171 -3.41 25.79 -33.25
C GLY A 171 -2.07 25.13 -33.54
N ILE A 172 -1.01 25.84 -33.18
CA ILE A 172 0.35 25.32 -33.10
C ILE A 172 0.81 25.47 -31.65
N GLY A 173 1.12 24.35 -30.99
CA GLY A 173 1.59 24.31 -29.62
C GLY A 173 3.09 24.03 -29.54
N GLN A 174 3.78 24.68 -28.61
CA GLN A 174 5.21 24.48 -28.38
C GLN A 174 5.54 24.56 -26.90
N ILE A 175 6.48 23.71 -26.47
CA ILE A 175 7.12 23.81 -25.17
C ILE A 175 8.61 24.03 -25.39
N GLY A 176 9.18 25.06 -24.79
CA GLY A 176 10.60 25.33 -24.97
C GLY A 176 11.17 26.39 -24.06
N LYS A 177 12.51 26.48 -24.05
CA LYS A 177 13.23 27.49 -23.27
C LYS A 177 13.05 28.88 -23.86
N ALA A 178 12.97 29.88 -23.00
CA ALA A 178 12.99 31.30 -23.31
C ALA A 178 13.92 32.04 -22.34
N PHE A 179 14.43 33.19 -22.79
CA PHE A 179 15.45 33.94 -22.09
C PHE A 179 15.10 35.42 -22.01
N ARG A 180 14.97 35.95 -20.79
CA ARG A 180 14.73 37.37 -20.54
C ARG A 180 15.80 37.89 -19.60
N ASN A 181 16.55 38.91 -20.01
CA ASN A 181 17.62 39.51 -19.23
C ASN A 181 17.06 40.45 -18.15
N GLU A 182 16.25 39.84 -17.27
CA GLU A 182 15.51 40.50 -16.19
C GLU A 182 16.46 41.35 -15.33
N ILE A 183 16.08 42.61 -15.09
CA ILE A 183 16.91 43.58 -14.36
C ILE A 183 16.96 43.18 -12.88
N THR A 184 15.82 42.78 -12.31
CA THR A 184 15.70 42.39 -10.90
C THR A 184 14.98 41.05 -10.77
N PRO A 185 15.70 39.91 -10.94
CA PRO A 185 15.15 38.59 -10.65
C PRO A 185 14.73 38.50 -9.18
N GLY A 186 13.64 37.78 -8.88
CA GLY A 186 13.07 37.76 -7.53
C GLY A 186 12.06 36.63 -7.29
N ASN A 187 11.70 36.45 -6.01
CA ASN A 187 10.74 35.44 -5.53
C ASN A 187 11.11 34.00 -5.96
N SER A 188 12.39 33.65 -5.81
CA SER A 188 12.94 32.34 -6.20
C SER A 188 12.75 32.04 -7.70
N ILE A 189 12.07 30.95 -8.06
CA ILE A 189 11.85 30.53 -9.46
C ILE A 189 10.69 31.27 -10.15
N PHE A 190 10.07 32.27 -9.51
CA PHE A 190 8.95 33.00 -10.08
C PHE A 190 9.37 33.98 -11.21
N ARG A 191 10.48 34.70 -11.01
CA ARG A 191 11.08 35.61 -12.01
C ARG A 191 12.50 35.17 -12.35
N LEU A 192 12.63 34.54 -13.53
CA LEU A 192 13.83 33.88 -14.02
C LEU A 192 14.39 34.61 -15.25
N ARG A 193 15.68 34.39 -15.50
CA ARG A 193 16.35 34.81 -16.75
C ARG A 193 16.36 33.73 -17.82
N GLU A 194 16.30 32.47 -17.39
CA GLU A 194 16.11 31.29 -18.22
C GLU A 194 14.96 30.48 -17.64
N PHE A 195 13.95 30.18 -18.45
CA PHE A 195 12.75 29.46 -18.04
C PHE A 195 12.17 28.67 -19.22
N GLU A 196 11.21 27.78 -18.96
CA GLU A 196 10.42 27.15 -20.03
C GLU A 196 9.02 27.74 -20.10
N LEU A 197 8.58 27.96 -21.33
CA LEU A 197 7.21 28.35 -21.66
C LEU A 197 6.50 27.19 -22.34
N MET A 198 5.19 27.15 -22.16
CA MET A 198 4.25 26.35 -22.94
C MET A 198 3.28 27.34 -23.58
N GLU A 199 3.36 27.49 -24.89
CA GLU A 199 2.60 28.48 -25.65
C GLU A 199 1.81 27.80 -26.75
N LEU A 200 0.65 28.36 -27.06
CA LEU A 200 -0.21 27.94 -28.15
C LEU A 200 -0.53 29.17 -29.01
N GLU A 201 -0.20 29.13 -30.30
CA GLU A 201 -0.75 30.08 -31.26
C GLU A 201 -1.98 29.48 -31.92
N TYR A 202 -3.18 29.97 -31.54
CA TYR A 202 -4.43 29.49 -32.11
C TYR A 202 -4.93 30.44 -33.22
N PHE A 203 -4.71 30.03 -34.47
CA PHE A 203 -5.03 30.80 -35.67
C PHE A 203 -6.50 30.68 -36.01
N VAL A 204 -7.21 31.80 -36.09
CA VAL A 204 -8.66 31.86 -36.24
C VAL A 204 -9.10 32.81 -37.36
N PRO A 205 -10.29 32.60 -37.96
CA PRO A 205 -10.89 33.62 -38.81
C PRO A 205 -11.08 34.94 -38.04
N PRO A 206 -10.79 36.12 -38.63
CA PRO A 206 -10.84 37.42 -37.93
C PRO A 206 -12.14 37.69 -37.16
N LYS A 207 -13.29 37.30 -37.72
CA LYS A 207 -14.61 37.50 -37.11
C LYS A 207 -14.89 36.63 -35.90
N GLU A 208 -14.06 35.61 -35.64
CA GLU A 208 -14.24 34.65 -34.55
C GLU A 208 -13.24 34.83 -33.40
N GLU A 209 -12.32 35.80 -33.49
CA GLU A 209 -11.25 35.98 -32.49
C GLU A 209 -11.75 36.04 -31.04
N MET A 210 -12.71 36.92 -30.75
CA MET A 210 -13.22 37.09 -29.38
C MET A 210 -13.97 35.87 -28.87
N LYS A 211 -14.63 35.11 -29.74
CA LYS A 211 -15.26 33.82 -29.39
C LYS A 211 -14.20 32.82 -28.94
N TRP A 212 -13.06 32.77 -29.62
CA TRP A 212 -11.96 31.87 -29.26
C TRP A 212 -11.17 32.36 -28.04
N LEU A 213 -11.08 33.67 -27.80
CA LEU A 213 -10.57 34.22 -26.54
C LEU A 213 -11.42 33.77 -25.34
N ASP A 214 -12.75 33.86 -25.46
CA ASP A 214 -13.68 33.42 -24.42
C ASP A 214 -13.60 31.90 -24.18
N TYR A 215 -13.45 31.11 -25.24
CA TYR A 215 -13.22 29.67 -25.12
C TYR A 215 -11.91 29.37 -24.37
N TRP A 216 -10.79 29.95 -24.82
CA TRP A 216 -9.48 29.62 -24.28
C TRP A 216 -9.32 30.05 -22.82
N LYS A 217 -9.78 31.25 -22.43
CA LYS A 217 -9.65 31.69 -21.04
C LYS A 217 -10.36 30.74 -20.04
N GLU A 218 -11.50 30.15 -20.44
CA GLU A 218 -12.22 29.17 -19.62
C GLU A 218 -11.51 27.82 -19.60
N GLU A 219 -11.08 27.31 -20.76
CA GLU A 219 -10.37 26.04 -20.86
C GLU A 219 -9.03 26.06 -20.11
N ARG A 220 -8.30 27.18 -20.18
CA ARG A 220 -7.05 27.36 -19.44
C ARG A 220 -7.29 27.44 -17.94
N LEU A 221 -8.35 28.11 -17.46
CA LEU A 221 -8.71 28.08 -16.04
C LEU A 221 -9.06 26.67 -15.57
N LYS A 222 -9.84 25.90 -16.35
CA LYS A 222 -10.16 24.49 -16.06
C LYS A 222 -8.92 23.62 -15.97
N TRP A 223 -7.95 23.83 -16.87
CA TRP A 223 -6.70 23.08 -16.84
C TRP A 223 -5.92 23.30 -15.54
N HIS A 224 -5.81 24.55 -15.07
CA HIS A 224 -5.15 24.86 -13.79
C HIS A 224 -5.85 24.19 -12.60
N LEU A 225 -7.18 24.21 -12.55
CA LEU A 225 -7.97 23.50 -11.53
C LEU A 225 -7.70 21.98 -11.58
N GLY A 226 -7.54 21.41 -12.77
CA GLY A 226 -7.20 20.00 -12.99
C GLY A 226 -5.81 19.58 -12.48
N LEU A 227 -4.93 20.54 -12.14
CA LEU A 227 -3.65 20.26 -11.48
C LEU A 227 -3.81 20.06 -9.96
N GLY A 228 -5.02 20.21 -9.42
CA GLY A 228 -5.32 20.14 -7.99
C GLY A 228 -5.12 21.45 -7.25
N ILE A 229 -5.00 22.58 -7.96
CA ILE A 229 -4.89 23.91 -7.36
C ILE A 229 -6.26 24.31 -6.79
N ARG A 230 -6.27 24.85 -5.56
CA ARG A 230 -7.48 25.30 -4.88
C ARG A 230 -8.23 26.39 -5.67
N PRO A 231 -9.55 26.23 -5.93
CA PRO A 231 -10.33 27.19 -6.71
C PRO A 231 -10.32 28.61 -6.12
N GLU A 232 -10.36 28.75 -4.79
CA GLU A 232 -10.36 30.03 -4.10
C GLU A 232 -9.03 30.81 -4.23
N LYS A 233 -7.96 30.14 -4.66
CA LYS A 233 -6.65 30.73 -4.90
C LYS A 233 -6.41 31.11 -6.35
N LEU A 234 -7.34 30.80 -7.25
CA LEU A 234 -7.27 31.12 -8.67
C LEU A 234 -8.32 32.15 -9.04
N ARG A 235 -7.98 33.06 -9.97
CA ARG A 235 -8.95 33.95 -10.59
C ARG A 235 -8.59 34.22 -12.04
N LEU A 236 -9.61 34.61 -12.81
CA LEU A 236 -9.44 35.13 -14.15
C LEU A 236 -9.55 36.66 -14.10
N ARG A 237 -8.49 37.38 -14.50
CA ARG A 237 -8.43 38.84 -14.47
C ARG A 237 -8.39 39.42 -15.89
N PRO A 238 -9.38 40.23 -16.31
CA PRO A 238 -9.28 40.94 -17.58
C PRO A 238 -8.23 42.06 -17.49
N HIS A 239 -7.50 42.29 -18.57
CA HIS A 239 -6.59 43.43 -18.70
C HIS A 239 -7.36 44.75 -18.84
N GLY A 240 -6.87 45.81 -18.20
CA GLY A 240 -7.36 47.16 -18.40
C GLY A 240 -6.93 47.75 -19.75
N LYS A 241 -7.57 48.84 -20.19
CA LYS A 241 -7.22 49.51 -21.47
C LYS A 241 -5.77 50.00 -21.54
N GLU A 242 -5.18 50.34 -20.40
CA GLU A 242 -3.79 50.85 -20.29
C GLU A 242 -2.77 49.71 -20.13
N GLU A 243 -3.22 48.47 -19.87
CA GLU A 243 -2.38 47.28 -19.70
C GLU A 243 -2.28 46.45 -20.98
N LEU A 244 -3.27 46.56 -21.89
CA LEU A 244 -3.27 45.86 -23.15
C LEU A 244 -2.03 46.19 -23.98
N ALA A 245 -1.34 45.15 -24.46
CA ALA A 245 -0.29 45.33 -25.45
C ALA A 245 -0.84 46.04 -26.69
N HIS A 246 0.00 46.83 -27.35
CA HIS A 246 -0.39 47.66 -28.50
C HIS A 246 -1.03 46.89 -29.68
N TYR A 247 -0.86 45.58 -29.74
CA TYR A 247 -1.45 44.69 -30.74
C TYR A 247 -2.66 43.88 -30.24
N ALA A 248 -2.98 43.90 -28.94
CA ALA A 248 -4.00 43.02 -28.37
C ALA A 248 -5.41 43.63 -28.42
N SER A 249 -6.35 42.91 -29.01
CA SER A 249 -7.79 43.23 -29.03
C SER A 249 -8.48 42.96 -27.68
N GLY A 250 -7.89 42.10 -26.85
CA GLY A 250 -8.35 41.75 -25.51
C GLY A 250 -7.42 40.71 -24.86
N ALA A 251 -7.32 40.72 -23.54
CA ALA A 251 -6.47 39.77 -22.81
C ALA A 251 -7.02 39.47 -21.42
N PHE A 252 -6.72 38.25 -20.94
CA PHE A 252 -7.03 37.77 -19.61
C PHE A 252 -5.82 37.08 -19.01
N ASP A 253 -5.60 37.28 -17.71
CA ASP A 253 -4.63 36.49 -16.95
C ASP A 253 -5.36 35.47 -16.09
N VAL A 254 -4.86 34.24 -16.07
CA VAL A 254 -5.07 33.34 -14.94
C VAL A 254 -4.07 33.76 -13.87
N GLU A 255 -4.56 34.20 -12.72
CA GLU A 255 -3.74 34.62 -11.58
C GLU A 255 -3.90 33.67 -10.41
N TYR A 256 -2.81 33.53 -9.64
CA TYR A 256 -2.79 32.82 -8.36
C TYR A 256 -2.46 33.77 -7.21
N GLU A 257 -3.07 33.53 -6.05
CA GLU A 257 -2.79 34.27 -4.82
C GLU A 257 -1.52 33.71 -4.15
N PHE A 258 -0.35 34.17 -4.63
CA PHE A 258 0.94 33.87 -4.02
C PHE A 258 1.06 34.50 -2.63
N PRO A 259 2.03 34.06 -1.80
CA PRO A 259 2.28 34.71 -0.52
C PRO A 259 2.62 36.21 -0.67
N PHE A 260 3.20 36.61 -1.80
CA PHE A 260 3.51 38.00 -2.12
C PHE A 260 2.37 38.74 -2.87
N GLY A 261 1.18 38.15 -2.97
CA GLY A 261 -0.02 38.73 -3.58
C GLY A 261 -0.46 38.04 -4.87
N TRP A 262 -1.54 38.55 -5.46
CA TRP A 262 -2.04 38.07 -6.75
C TRP A 262 -1.00 38.31 -7.84
N SER A 263 -0.68 37.28 -8.61
CA SER A 263 0.23 37.40 -9.75
C SER A 263 -0.12 36.41 -10.85
N GLU A 264 0.22 36.79 -12.07
CA GLU A 264 -0.05 36.06 -13.31
C GLU A 264 0.68 34.69 -13.37
N LEU A 265 -0.07 33.66 -13.76
CA LEU A 265 0.44 32.34 -14.15
C LEU A 265 0.51 32.19 -15.67
N GLU A 266 -0.59 32.54 -16.34
CA GLU A 266 -0.82 32.36 -17.76
C GLU A 266 -1.54 33.58 -18.32
N GLY A 267 -1.02 34.15 -19.40
CA GLY A 267 -1.69 35.16 -20.20
C GLY A 267 -2.45 34.50 -21.34
N ILE A 268 -3.67 34.95 -21.60
CA ILE A 268 -4.49 34.57 -22.76
C ILE A 268 -4.85 35.84 -23.52
N ALA A 269 -4.21 36.05 -24.68
CA ALA A 269 -4.32 37.29 -25.45
C ALA A 269 -4.90 37.05 -26.85
N ALA A 270 -5.82 37.92 -27.28
CA ALA A 270 -6.23 38.04 -28.67
C ALA A 270 -5.34 39.09 -29.36
N ARG A 271 -4.45 38.65 -30.25
CA ARG A 271 -3.32 39.44 -30.80
C ARG A 271 -3.61 40.03 -32.19
N GLY A 272 -4.82 39.86 -32.71
CA GLY A 272 -5.20 40.29 -34.04
C GLY A 272 -4.36 39.61 -35.12
N GLU A 273 -4.15 40.32 -36.23
CA GLU A 273 -3.30 39.87 -37.34
C GLU A 273 -1.82 40.31 -37.21
N TYR A 274 -1.45 40.99 -36.12
CA TYR A 274 -0.17 41.71 -35.97
C TYR A 274 1.04 40.82 -36.30
N ASP A 275 1.14 39.65 -35.67
CA ASP A 275 2.32 38.80 -35.76
C ASP A 275 2.57 38.30 -37.19
N LEU A 276 1.54 37.76 -37.86
CA LEU A 276 1.64 37.29 -39.24
C LEU A 276 1.81 38.45 -40.23
N ALA A 277 1.13 39.59 -40.02
CA ALA A 277 1.26 40.76 -40.88
C ALA A 277 2.68 41.35 -40.83
N ALA A 278 3.27 41.44 -39.63
CA ALA A 278 4.62 41.96 -39.44
C ALA A 278 5.68 41.06 -40.11
N HIS A 279 5.57 39.73 -39.95
CA HIS A 279 6.47 38.79 -40.63
C HIS A 279 6.27 38.75 -42.14
N GLN A 280 5.03 38.83 -42.62
CA GLN A 280 4.74 38.92 -44.06
C GLN A 280 5.38 40.18 -44.65
N GLN A 281 5.22 41.33 -44.00
CA GLN A 281 5.80 42.60 -44.45
C GLN A 281 7.33 42.56 -44.46
N ALA A 282 7.97 42.02 -43.41
CA ALA A 282 9.41 41.98 -43.29
C ALA A 282 10.09 40.92 -44.19
N SER A 283 9.42 39.80 -44.44
CA SER A 283 9.97 38.67 -45.23
C SER A 283 9.59 38.72 -46.71
N GLY A 284 8.49 39.39 -47.07
CA GLY A 284 7.89 39.37 -48.41
C GLY A 284 7.21 38.05 -48.78
N ARG A 285 7.02 37.13 -47.82
CA ARG A 285 6.33 35.84 -48.03
C ARG A 285 4.84 35.99 -47.70
N ASP A 286 3.98 35.40 -48.53
CA ASP A 286 2.53 35.35 -48.30
C ASP A 286 2.21 34.42 -47.13
N LEU A 287 1.70 34.99 -46.04
CA LEU A 287 1.22 34.30 -44.84
C LEU A 287 -0.31 34.39 -44.71
N THR A 288 -1.01 34.76 -45.78
CA THR A 288 -2.47 34.72 -45.81
C THR A 288 -3.00 33.29 -45.96
N PHE A 289 -4.19 33.05 -45.42
CA PHE A 289 -4.96 31.83 -45.64
C PHE A 289 -6.05 32.09 -46.70
N PHE A 290 -6.25 31.15 -47.61
CA PHE A 290 -7.35 31.15 -48.57
C PHE A 290 -8.41 30.13 -48.15
N ASP A 291 -9.56 30.61 -47.69
CA ASP A 291 -10.74 29.80 -47.41
C ASP A 291 -11.48 29.53 -48.72
N ASP A 292 -11.39 28.30 -49.21
CA ASP A 292 -12.03 27.87 -50.46
C ASP A 292 -13.56 27.74 -50.35
N LEU A 293 -14.10 27.52 -49.15
CA LEU A 293 -15.54 27.41 -48.89
C LEU A 293 -16.18 28.80 -48.96
N LYS A 294 -15.54 29.80 -48.33
CA LYS A 294 -16.00 31.19 -48.34
C LYS A 294 -15.46 32.01 -49.52
N ARG A 295 -14.49 31.46 -50.25
CA ARG A 295 -13.76 32.09 -51.36
C ARG A 295 -13.15 33.44 -50.97
N GLU A 296 -12.60 33.51 -49.76
CA GLU A 296 -11.96 34.72 -49.22
C GLU A 296 -10.51 34.46 -48.82
N ARG A 297 -9.68 35.49 -48.89
CA ARG A 297 -8.28 35.47 -48.46
C ARG A 297 -8.11 36.47 -47.32
N TYR A 298 -7.50 36.03 -46.23
CA TYR A 298 -7.29 36.87 -45.04
C TYR A 298 -6.01 36.46 -44.31
N ILE A 299 -5.48 37.34 -43.46
CA ILE A 299 -4.47 36.98 -42.46
C ILE A 299 -5.22 36.45 -41.24
N PRO A 300 -4.99 35.21 -40.80
CA PRO A 300 -5.62 34.70 -39.58
C PRO A 300 -5.30 35.58 -38.38
N HIS A 301 -6.29 35.79 -37.52
CA HIS A 301 -6.03 36.36 -36.20
C HIS A 301 -5.46 35.27 -35.27
N VAL A 302 -4.81 35.68 -34.18
CA VAL A 302 -4.19 34.75 -33.23
C VAL A 302 -4.77 34.94 -31.83
N VAL A 303 -5.19 33.84 -31.20
CA VAL A 303 -5.43 33.78 -29.75
C VAL A 303 -4.31 32.97 -29.12
N GLU A 304 -3.58 33.57 -28.19
CA GLU A 304 -2.38 33.02 -27.57
C GLU A 304 -2.59 32.77 -26.08
N PRO A 305 -2.69 31.50 -25.65
CA PRO A 305 -2.38 31.09 -24.28
C PRO A 305 -0.87 30.88 -24.07
N ALA A 306 -0.27 31.58 -23.11
CA ALA A 306 1.15 31.52 -22.80
C ALA A 306 1.40 31.35 -21.29
N VAL A 307 2.00 30.23 -20.89
CA VAL A 307 2.23 29.87 -19.48
C VAL A 307 3.67 29.45 -19.21
N GLY A 308 4.23 29.90 -18.08
CA GLY A 308 5.56 29.50 -17.61
C GLY A 308 5.53 28.20 -16.80
N VAL A 309 6.26 27.18 -17.24
CA VAL A 309 6.36 25.88 -16.54
C VAL A 309 6.82 26.07 -15.09
N ASP A 310 7.81 26.95 -14.90
CA ASP A 310 8.46 27.16 -13.61
C ASP A 310 7.54 27.92 -12.62
N ARG A 311 6.65 28.80 -13.13
CA ARG A 311 5.59 29.43 -12.32
C ARG A 311 4.56 28.41 -11.85
N ILE A 312 4.16 27.48 -12.72
CA ILE A 312 3.24 26.39 -12.35
C ILE A 312 3.88 25.48 -11.31
N LEU A 313 5.16 25.12 -11.49
CA LEU A 313 5.91 24.31 -10.52
C LEU A 313 5.92 24.96 -9.14
N LEU A 314 6.20 26.26 -9.06
CA LEU A 314 6.15 27.00 -7.80
C LEU A 314 4.74 27.01 -7.21
N THR A 315 3.72 27.23 -8.04
CA THR A 315 2.32 27.28 -7.64
C THR A 315 1.86 25.98 -7.00
N VAL A 316 2.10 24.84 -7.65
CA VAL A 316 1.70 23.53 -7.11
C VAL A 316 2.43 23.19 -5.81
N LEU A 317 3.69 23.64 -5.64
CA LEU A 317 4.42 23.46 -4.39
C LEU A 317 3.84 24.34 -3.27
N ILE A 318 3.54 25.61 -3.55
CA ILE A 318 2.92 26.53 -2.58
C ILE A 318 1.54 26.02 -2.17
N ASP A 319 0.70 25.68 -3.13
CA ASP A 319 -0.69 25.31 -2.87
C ASP A 319 -0.79 23.97 -2.11
N ALA A 320 0.12 23.04 -2.39
CA ALA A 320 0.20 21.75 -1.71
C ALA A 320 0.84 21.81 -0.31
N TYR A 321 1.53 22.89 0.07
CA TYR A 321 2.30 22.94 1.31
C TYR A 321 1.43 23.09 2.56
N HIS A 322 1.55 22.13 3.47
CA HIS A 322 0.84 22.11 4.75
C HIS A 322 1.80 21.76 5.90
N GLU A 323 1.51 22.31 7.06
CA GLU A 323 2.12 21.93 8.34
C GLU A 323 1.02 21.34 9.23
N GLU A 324 1.27 20.15 9.79
CA GLU A 324 0.36 19.41 10.65
C GLU A 324 1.03 19.10 11.99
N GLU A 325 0.30 19.19 13.09
CA GLU A 325 0.76 18.71 14.39
C GLU A 325 0.29 17.27 14.61
N VAL A 326 1.24 16.34 14.78
CA VAL A 326 0.97 14.93 15.02
C VAL A 326 1.72 14.50 16.27
N ARG A 327 0.98 14.14 17.32
CA ARG A 327 1.53 13.71 18.63
C ARG A 327 2.51 14.73 19.24
N GLY A 328 2.23 16.03 19.10
CA GLY A 328 3.06 17.11 19.62
C GLY A 328 4.29 17.46 18.77
N GLU A 329 4.45 16.84 17.60
CA GLU A 329 5.50 17.18 16.65
C GLU A 329 4.94 17.79 15.36
N GLN A 330 5.61 18.81 14.84
CA GLN A 330 5.30 19.41 13.55
C GLN A 330 5.77 18.50 12.40
N ARG A 331 4.89 18.31 11.41
CA ARG A 331 5.11 17.53 10.19
C ARG A 331 4.75 18.38 8.99
N VAL A 332 5.67 18.47 8.03
CA VAL A 332 5.40 19.09 6.73
C VAL A 332 4.84 18.01 5.79
N VAL A 333 3.76 18.35 5.08
CA VAL A 333 3.13 17.48 4.09
C VAL A 333 2.87 18.28 2.82
N LEU A 334 3.31 17.76 1.67
CA LEU A 334 2.89 18.28 0.37
C LEU A 334 1.68 17.48 -0.13
N ARG A 335 0.51 18.11 -0.16
CA ARG A 335 -0.74 17.52 -0.67
C ARG A 335 -0.85 17.66 -2.19
N LEU A 336 0.14 17.15 -2.92
CA LEU A 336 0.16 17.20 -4.38
C LEU A 336 -0.96 16.33 -4.97
N HIS A 337 -1.54 16.76 -6.08
CA HIS A 337 -2.41 15.89 -6.86
C HIS A 337 -1.64 14.64 -7.33
N PRO A 338 -2.19 13.41 -7.25
CA PRO A 338 -1.43 12.18 -7.53
C PRO A 338 -0.79 12.09 -8.93
N SER A 339 -1.34 12.80 -9.92
CA SER A 339 -0.73 12.89 -11.26
C SER A 339 0.51 13.77 -11.31
N MET A 340 0.63 14.75 -10.41
CA MET A 340 1.75 15.69 -10.29
C MET A 340 2.86 15.16 -9.39
N ALA A 341 2.56 14.26 -8.46
CA ALA A 341 3.52 13.75 -7.49
C ALA A 341 4.82 13.22 -8.16
N PRO A 342 6.01 13.70 -7.75
CA PRO A 342 7.29 13.22 -8.30
C PRO A 342 7.47 11.71 -8.11
N VAL A 343 7.13 11.24 -6.91
CA VAL A 343 7.02 9.82 -6.55
C VAL A 343 5.54 9.55 -6.30
N GLN A 344 5.01 8.51 -6.94
CA GLN A 344 3.61 8.12 -6.79
C GLN A 344 3.45 6.99 -5.76
N VAL A 345 4.42 6.07 -5.71
CA VAL A 345 4.38 4.94 -4.76
C VAL A 345 5.76 4.77 -4.12
N ALA A 346 5.82 4.81 -2.80
CA ALA A 346 7.03 4.45 -2.05
C ALA A 346 6.89 3.04 -1.49
N VAL A 347 7.89 2.19 -1.71
CA VAL A 347 7.94 0.82 -1.16
C VAL A 347 9.02 0.75 -0.09
N LEU A 348 8.61 0.47 1.15
CA LEU A 348 9.38 0.71 2.37
C LEU A 348 9.45 -0.58 3.21
N PRO A 349 10.55 -1.35 3.20
CA PRO A 349 10.66 -2.53 4.06
C PRO A 349 10.70 -2.13 5.54
N LEU A 350 9.97 -2.77 6.43
CA LEU A 350 9.88 -2.40 7.85
C LEU A 350 11.27 -2.30 8.51
N SER A 351 12.18 -3.18 8.11
CA SER A 351 13.58 -3.17 8.53
C SER A 351 14.52 -3.55 7.38
N ARG A 352 15.82 -3.39 7.58
CA ARG A 352 16.88 -3.76 6.61
C ARG A 352 17.22 -5.25 6.63
N LYS A 353 16.37 -6.11 7.19
CA LYS A 353 16.60 -7.55 7.11
C LYS A 353 16.41 -7.98 5.65
N GLU A 354 17.37 -8.71 5.11
CA GLU A 354 17.43 -9.20 3.73
C GLU A 354 16.10 -9.73 3.16
N PRO A 355 15.28 -10.48 3.94
CA PRO A 355 14.03 -11.02 3.44
C PRO A 355 13.02 -9.92 3.05
N LEU A 356 12.78 -8.97 3.95
CA LEU A 356 11.92 -7.81 3.71
C LEU A 356 12.43 -6.92 2.58
N MET A 357 13.76 -6.72 2.49
CA MET A 357 14.34 -5.93 1.40
C MET A 357 14.13 -6.61 0.05
N THR A 358 14.25 -7.94 -0.01
CA THR A 358 14.04 -8.73 -1.24
C THR A 358 12.58 -8.63 -1.68
N ALA A 359 11.64 -8.86 -0.75
CA ALA A 359 10.20 -8.74 -1.01
C ALA A 359 9.80 -7.31 -1.43
N ALA A 360 10.30 -6.29 -0.72
CA ALA A 360 10.06 -4.88 -1.07
C ALA A 360 10.62 -4.51 -2.45
N ARG A 361 11.82 -4.99 -2.81
CA ARG A 361 12.39 -4.76 -4.15
C ARG A 361 11.58 -5.45 -5.24
N LYS A 362 11.08 -6.67 -4.98
CA LYS A 362 10.21 -7.39 -5.91
C LYS A 362 8.93 -6.60 -6.18
N ILE A 363 8.23 -6.17 -5.13
CA ILE A 363 7.01 -5.36 -5.22
C ILE A 363 7.29 -4.05 -5.98
N GLU A 364 8.37 -3.36 -5.65
CA GLU A 364 8.73 -2.12 -6.32
C GLU A 364 9.02 -2.33 -7.82
N HIS A 365 9.74 -3.39 -8.18
CA HIS A 365 10.00 -3.75 -9.58
C HIS A 365 8.73 -4.07 -10.36
N GLU A 366 7.73 -4.71 -9.74
CA GLU A 366 6.44 -5.00 -10.35
C GLU A 366 5.59 -3.73 -10.58
N LEU A 367 5.72 -2.73 -9.71
CA LEU A 367 4.99 -1.46 -9.81
C LEU A 367 5.63 -0.44 -10.76
N ARG A 368 6.96 -0.49 -10.92
CA ARG A 368 7.74 0.48 -11.71
C ARG A 368 7.25 0.71 -13.16
N PRO A 369 6.72 -0.28 -13.90
CA PRO A 369 6.17 -0.04 -15.25
C PRO A 369 4.91 0.86 -15.26
N PHE A 370 4.20 0.94 -14.14
CA PHE A 370 2.90 1.62 -14.04
C PHE A 370 2.99 2.94 -13.27
N PHE A 371 3.94 3.05 -12.34
CA PHE A 371 4.06 4.18 -11.43
C PHE A 371 5.48 4.70 -11.34
N ARG A 372 5.63 5.98 -10.98
CA ARG A 372 6.91 6.52 -10.51
C ARG A 372 7.16 6.02 -9.08
N THR A 373 7.99 5.01 -8.93
CA THR A 373 8.24 4.34 -7.66
C THR A 373 9.52 4.83 -6.98
N GLU A 374 9.56 4.78 -5.65
CA GLU A 374 10.77 4.93 -4.85
C GLU A 374 10.90 3.78 -3.85
N TYR A 375 12.09 3.19 -3.75
CA TYR A 375 12.44 2.24 -2.71
C TYR A 375 13.34 2.91 -1.68
N ASP A 376 13.01 2.79 -0.39
CA ASP A 376 13.81 3.37 0.69
C ASP A 376 13.86 2.43 1.90
N ASP A 377 15.05 1.93 2.22
CA ASP A 377 15.33 1.13 3.42
C ASP A 377 16.08 1.91 4.51
N THR A 378 16.29 3.22 4.32
CA THR A 378 17.12 4.03 5.18
C THR A 378 16.40 4.45 6.45
N GLN A 379 17.11 4.47 7.58
CA GLN A 379 16.59 4.95 8.87
C GLN A 379 15.31 4.20 9.32
N SER A 380 14.65 4.71 10.37
CA SER A 380 13.40 4.11 10.87
C SER A 380 12.24 4.33 9.90
N ILE A 381 11.26 3.43 9.92
CA ILE A 381 10.08 3.50 9.04
C ILE A 381 9.34 4.83 9.15
N GLY A 382 9.20 5.39 10.37
CA GLY A 382 8.58 6.70 10.58
C GLY A 382 9.33 7.85 9.91
N LYS A 383 10.68 7.83 9.88
CA LYS A 383 11.47 8.85 9.18
C LYS A 383 11.35 8.73 7.66
N ARG A 384 11.16 7.52 7.14
CA ARG A 384 10.88 7.29 5.71
C ARG A 384 9.52 7.84 5.33
N TYR A 385 8.48 7.56 6.11
CA TYR A 385 7.17 8.18 5.91
C TYR A 385 7.25 9.71 5.91
N ARG A 386 7.91 10.32 6.91
CA ARG A 386 8.10 11.79 6.91
C ARG A 386 8.81 12.33 5.67
N ARG A 387 9.79 11.59 5.13
CA ARG A 387 10.47 11.98 3.89
C ARG A 387 9.50 11.97 2.71
N GLN A 388 8.66 10.94 2.61
CA GLN A 388 7.66 10.80 1.55
C GLN A 388 6.57 11.87 1.65
N ASP A 389 6.15 12.21 2.86
CA ASP A 389 5.18 13.28 3.12
C ASP A 389 5.70 14.66 2.66
N GLU A 390 6.97 14.95 2.97
CA GLU A 390 7.65 16.19 2.59
C GLU A 390 7.82 16.36 1.08
N ILE A 391 7.66 15.29 0.30
CA ILE A 391 7.77 15.31 -1.18
C ILE A 391 6.44 15.03 -1.88
N GLY A 392 5.37 14.80 -1.10
CA GLY A 392 4.01 14.62 -1.58
C GLY A 392 3.74 13.30 -2.28
N THR A 393 4.36 12.23 -1.81
CA THR A 393 4.09 10.87 -2.30
C THR A 393 2.70 10.41 -1.83
N PRO A 394 1.77 10.08 -2.74
CA PRO A 394 0.39 9.76 -2.37
C PRO A 394 0.23 8.38 -1.73
N TYR A 395 1.06 7.39 -2.08
CA TYR A 395 0.95 6.02 -1.58
C TYR A 395 2.27 5.50 -1.00
N GLY A 396 2.21 4.89 0.18
CA GLY A 396 3.32 4.18 0.81
C GLY A 396 2.95 2.74 1.12
N ILE A 397 3.78 1.79 0.71
CA ILE A 397 3.62 0.35 0.93
C ILE A 397 4.71 -0.09 1.91
N THR A 398 4.32 -0.56 3.10
CA THR A 398 5.26 -1.20 4.03
C THR A 398 5.32 -2.70 3.77
N VAL A 399 6.52 -3.28 3.78
CA VAL A 399 6.72 -4.74 3.75
C VAL A 399 7.26 -5.20 5.09
N ASP A 400 6.56 -6.08 5.79
CA ASP A 400 6.89 -6.51 7.16
C ASP A 400 7.02 -8.04 7.29
N PHE A 401 7.27 -8.52 8.51
CA PHE A 401 7.53 -9.95 8.75
C PHE A 401 6.29 -10.83 8.58
N GLU A 402 5.08 -10.27 8.52
CA GLU A 402 3.87 -11.01 8.17
C GLU A 402 3.81 -11.30 6.66
N THR A 403 4.72 -10.72 5.88
CA THR A 403 4.75 -10.85 4.41
C THR A 403 5.44 -12.15 3.92
N GLU A 404 6.05 -13.00 4.78
CA GLU A 404 6.99 -14.06 4.31
C GLU A 404 6.67 -15.54 4.62
N ALA A 405 5.66 -15.91 5.41
CA ALA A 405 5.28 -17.32 5.55
C ALA A 405 4.10 -17.61 4.61
N GLU A 406 4.40 -18.06 3.39
CA GLU A 406 3.38 -18.14 2.33
C GLU A 406 2.45 -19.35 2.47
N GLN A 407 2.90 -20.46 3.06
CA GLN A 407 2.14 -21.73 3.03
C GLN A 407 2.19 -22.54 4.34
N ALA A 408 1.09 -23.24 4.65
CA ALA A 408 0.98 -24.21 5.74
C ALA A 408 0.47 -25.56 5.25
N LEU A 409 0.95 -26.64 5.87
CA LEU A 409 0.49 -28.01 5.69
C LEU A 409 -0.18 -28.50 6.97
N ILE A 410 -1.50 -28.66 6.96
CA ILE A 410 -2.26 -29.22 8.08
C ILE A 410 -2.55 -30.70 7.83
N LEU A 411 -2.18 -31.57 8.77
CA LEU A 411 -2.41 -33.01 8.65
C LEU A 411 -3.70 -33.46 9.31
N SER A 412 -4.62 -34.03 8.52
CA SER A 412 -5.93 -34.52 8.97
C SER A 412 -6.27 -35.93 8.46
N GLY A 413 -5.28 -36.76 8.15
CA GLY A 413 -5.47 -38.10 7.54
C GLY A 413 -5.59 -39.30 8.51
N GLY A 414 -5.46 -39.12 9.82
CA GLY A 414 -5.36 -40.23 10.78
C GLY A 414 -6.69 -40.90 11.16
N ARG A 415 -6.70 -42.24 11.30
CA ARG A 415 -7.88 -43.08 11.62
C ARG A 415 -8.41 -43.00 13.07
N GLY A 416 -7.78 -42.21 13.95
CA GLY A 416 -8.29 -41.91 15.30
C GLY A 416 -8.63 -43.08 16.22
N THR A 417 -8.00 -44.25 16.06
CA THR A 417 -8.41 -45.51 16.70
C THR A 417 -8.52 -45.50 18.22
N ARG A 418 -7.78 -44.62 18.91
CA ARG A 418 -7.74 -44.47 20.37
C ARG A 418 -8.97 -43.77 20.98
N LEU A 419 -9.77 -43.09 20.17
CA LEU A 419 -11.02 -42.41 20.56
C LEU A 419 -12.27 -43.16 20.06
N ARG A 420 -12.12 -44.41 19.61
CA ARG A 420 -13.28 -45.24 19.26
C ARG A 420 -14.16 -45.46 20.50
N PRO A 421 -15.49 -45.49 20.36
CA PRO A 421 -16.24 -45.54 19.11
C PRO A 421 -16.48 -44.18 18.43
N ILE A 422 -16.17 -43.05 19.07
CA ILE A 422 -16.53 -41.70 18.60
C ILE A 422 -15.93 -41.38 17.23
N THR A 423 -14.68 -41.80 17.01
CA THR A 423 -13.93 -41.58 15.78
C THR A 423 -14.10 -42.71 14.74
N HIS A 424 -15.04 -43.64 14.97
CA HIS A 424 -15.36 -44.67 13.99
C HIS A 424 -16.16 -44.11 12.80
N THR A 425 -17.01 -43.12 13.07
CA THR A 425 -17.92 -42.49 12.07
C THR A 425 -17.60 -41.02 11.82
N SER A 426 -16.51 -40.50 12.41
CA SER A 426 -16.11 -39.10 12.21
C SER A 426 -14.60 -38.91 12.35
N ALA A 427 -14.05 -37.95 11.62
CA ALA A 427 -12.64 -37.57 11.74
C ALA A 427 -12.32 -37.09 13.18
N LYS A 428 -11.22 -37.58 13.77
CA LYS A 428 -10.82 -37.21 15.14
C LYS A 428 -10.60 -35.71 15.32
N GLN A 429 -10.13 -35.03 14.28
CA GLN A 429 -9.84 -33.61 14.27
C GLN A 429 -11.12 -32.76 14.32
N LEU A 430 -12.28 -33.36 14.05
CA LEU A 430 -13.58 -32.71 14.12
C LEU A 430 -14.30 -32.93 15.45
N VAL A 431 -13.72 -33.71 16.38
CA VAL A 431 -14.30 -33.83 17.72
C VAL A 431 -14.19 -32.45 18.40
N PRO A 432 -15.30 -31.85 18.85
CA PRO A 432 -15.28 -30.51 19.39
C PRO A 432 -14.76 -30.48 20.82
N ILE A 433 -14.03 -29.40 21.12
CA ILE A 433 -13.58 -28.99 22.44
C ILE A 433 -14.15 -27.60 22.67
N ALA A 434 -14.80 -27.36 23.81
CA ALA A 434 -15.53 -26.10 24.07
C ALA A 434 -16.46 -25.70 22.89
N ASN A 435 -17.17 -26.68 22.32
CA ASN A 435 -18.04 -26.55 21.15
C ASN A 435 -17.35 -26.09 19.85
N LYS A 436 -16.03 -26.19 19.74
CA LYS A 436 -15.29 -25.92 18.50
C LYS A 436 -14.45 -27.14 18.08
N PRO A 437 -14.55 -27.61 16.83
CA PRO A 437 -13.65 -28.64 16.29
C PRO A 437 -12.17 -28.31 16.51
N ILE A 438 -11.37 -29.30 16.93
CA ILE A 438 -9.92 -29.14 17.17
C ILE A 438 -9.20 -28.57 15.95
N LEU A 439 -9.57 -29.06 14.77
CA LEU A 439 -9.00 -28.61 13.49
C LEU A 439 -9.12 -27.09 13.29
N TYR A 440 -10.18 -26.47 13.80
CA TYR A 440 -10.38 -25.03 13.64
C TYR A 440 -9.36 -24.23 14.44
N TYR A 441 -8.93 -24.72 15.60
CA TYR A 441 -7.85 -24.07 16.36
C TYR A 441 -6.52 -24.09 15.61
N ALA A 442 -6.21 -25.19 14.92
CA ALA A 442 -5.00 -25.25 14.09
C ALA A 442 -5.08 -24.26 12.91
N ILE A 443 -6.22 -24.17 12.22
CA ILE A 443 -6.43 -23.20 11.13
C ILE A 443 -6.34 -21.76 11.66
N GLU A 444 -7.02 -21.45 12.76
CA GLU A 444 -6.99 -20.13 13.40
C GLU A 444 -5.55 -19.76 13.82
N SER A 445 -4.79 -20.71 14.37
CA SER A 445 -3.39 -20.51 14.78
C SER A 445 -2.46 -20.21 13.59
N VAL A 446 -2.66 -20.91 12.48
CA VAL A 446 -1.90 -20.72 11.22
C VAL A 446 -2.23 -19.36 10.60
N VAL A 447 -3.51 -19.00 10.50
CA VAL A 447 -3.95 -17.72 9.96
C VAL A 447 -3.49 -16.56 10.84
N ALA A 448 -3.58 -16.69 12.16
CA ALA A 448 -3.08 -15.69 13.10
C ALA A 448 -1.55 -15.49 13.02
N ALA A 449 -0.82 -16.45 12.44
CA ALA A 449 0.60 -16.34 12.17
C ALA A 449 0.93 -15.71 10.79
N GLY A 450 -0.09 -15.21 10.07
CA GLY A 450 0.07 -14.58 8.75
C GLY A 450 0.00 -15.56 7.56
N VAL A 451 -0.19 -16.86 7.80
CA VAL A 451 -0.16 -17.88 6.75
C VAL A 451 -1.58 -18.16 6.25
N THR A 452 -1.86 -17.82 5.00
CA THR A 452 -3.22 -17.90 4.43
C THR A 452 -3.41 -18.94 3.34
N ASP A 453 -2.34 -19.53 2.79
CA ASP A 453 -2.44 -20.65 1.85
C ASP A 453 -2.21 -21.99 2.58
N ILE A 454 -3.26 -22.80 2.68
CA ILE A 454 -3.28 -23.99 3.53
C ILE A 454 -3.49 -25.24 2.69
N GLY A 455 -2.49 -26.10 2.65
CA GLY A 455 -2.60 -27.47 2.16
C GLY A 455 -3.11 -28.37 3.28
N MET A 456 -4.23 -29.05 3.09
CA MET A 456 -4.79 -29.96 4.09
C MET A 456 -4.72 -31.39 3.61
N VAL A 457 -3.92 -32.21 4.30
CA VAL A 457 -3.77 -33.63 3.97
C VAL A 457 -4.93 -34.41 4.57
N VAL A 458 -5.70 -35.06 3.71
CA VAL A 458 -6.91 -35.82 4.07
C VAL A 458 -6.81 -37.28 3.64
N GLY A 459 -7.41 -38.17 4.43
CA GLY A 459 -7.46 -39.61 4.19
C GLY A 459 -8.88 -40.10 3.88
N ASP A 460 -9.30 -41.17 4.54
CA ASP A 460 -10.61 -41.81 4.35
C ASP A 460 -11.79 -40.88 4.73
N THR A 461 -11.57 -39.87 5.58
CA THR A 461 -12.59 -38.91 6.07
C THR A 461 -12.59 -37.57 5.31
N ALA A 462 -12.08 -37.53 4.07
CA ALA A 462 -11.91 -36.30 3.30
C ALA A 462 -13.21 -35.48 3.12
N ASP A 463 -14.35 -36.15 2.90
CA ASP A 463 -15.63 -35.48 2.65
C ASP A 463 -16.13 -34.73 3.89
N GLU A 464 -15.94 -35.29 5.09
CA GLU A 464 -16.31 -34.63 6.35
C GLU A 464 -15.45 -33.40 6.61
N ILE A 465 -14.13 -33.53 6.41
CA ILE A 465 -13.19 -32.42 6.57
C ILE A 465 -13.54 -31.30 5.58
N ARG A 466 -13.87 -31.67 4.33
CA ARG A 466 -14.27 -30.70 3.30
C ARG A 466 -15.60 -30.01 3.64
N ALA A 467 -16.56 -30.74 4.19
CA ALA A 467 -17.83 -30.17 4.65
C ALA A 467 -17.64 -29.20 5.81
N ALA A 468 -16.73 -29.50 6.75
CA ALA A 468 -16.47 -28.65 7.91
C ALA A 468 -15.63 -27.41 7.57
N VAL A 469 -14.61 -27.55 6.72
CA VAL A 469 -13.61 -26.50 6.45
C VAL A 469 -13.95 -25.67 5.21
N GLY A 470 -14.62 -26.25 4.20
CA GLY A 470 -14.94 -25.55 2.95
C GLY A 470 -13.70 -25.14 2.17
N ASP A 471 -13.70 -23.97 1.53
CA ASP A 471 -12.55 -23.44 0.79
C ASP A 471 -11.58 -22.60 1.65
N GLY A 472 -11.85 -22.48 2.96
CA GLY A 472 -11.07 -21.66 3.88
C GLY A 472 -11.52 -20.19 4.00
N SER A 473 -12.45 -19.73 3.14
CA SER A 473 -12.86 -18.33 3.06
C SER A 473 -13.38 -17.75 4.39
N ARG A 474 -14.02 -18.59 5.22
CA ARG A 474 -14.50 -18.22 6.56
C ARG A 474 -13.41 -17.74 7.52
N TRP A 475 -12.14 -18.06 7.26
CA TRP A 475 -10.99 -17.58 8.02
C TRP A 475 -10.14 -16.56 7.24
N GLY A 476 -10.56 -16.15 6.04
CA GLY A 476 -9.72 -15.34 5.15
C GLY A 476 -8.53 -16.12 4.57
N ALA A 477 -8.64 -17.45 4.49
CA ALA A 477 -7.60 -18.34 3.96
C ALA A 477 -8.07 -19.07 2.69
N ARG A 478 -7.14 -19.70 1.99
CA ARG A 478 -7.39 -20.62 0.87
C ARG A 478 -6.98 -22.03 1.26
N VAL A 479 -7.89 -22.98 1.17
CA VAL A 479 -7.64 -24.39 1.53
C VAL A 479 -7.58 -25.28 0.30
N THR A 480 -6.46 -25.97 0.11
CA THR A 480 -6.25 -26.99 -0.92
C THR A 480 -6.22 -28.38 -0.30
N TYR A 481 -7.08 -29.29 -0.76
CA TYR A 481 -7.17 -30.65 -0.22
C TYR A 481 -6.20 -31.60 -0.93
N ILE A 482 -5.31 -32.23 -0.16
CA ILE A 482 -4.28 -33.15 -0.65
C ILE A 482 -4.66 -34.55 -0.18
N ARG A 483 -5.06 -35.43 -1.10
CA ARG A 483 -5.48 -36.79 -0.74
C ARG A 483 -4.26 -37.67 -0.52
N GLN A 484 -4.12 -38.22 0.68
CA GLN A 484 -3.08 -39.19 0.97
C GLN A 484 -3.50 -40.56 0.43
N THR A 485 -2.67 -41.17 -0.43
CA THR A 485 -2.99 -42.47 -1.06
C THR A 485 -3.02 -43.63 -0.05
N ALA A 486 -2.15 -43.57 0.98
CA ALA A 486 -2.11 -44.50 2.09
C ALA A 486 -1.52 -43.84 3.35
N PRO A 487 -1.93 -44.25 4.57
CA PRO A 487 -1.44 -43.66 5.83
C PRO A 487 -0.04 -44.20 6.20
N LEU A 488 0.97 -43.93 5.38
CA LEU A 488 2.35 -44.43 5.53
C LEU A 488 3.24 -43.54 6.41
N GLY A 489 2.68 -42.82 7.38
CA GLY A 489 3.43 -41.95 8.30
C GLY A 489 3.46 -40.46 7.92
N LEU A 490 4.02 -39.64 8.81
CA LEU A 490 4.02 -38.17 8.71
C LEU A 490 4.93 -37.64 7.60
N ALA A 491 6.11 -38.26 7.41
CA ALA A 491 7.02 -37.87 6.32
C ALA A 491 6.45 -38.22 4.94
N HIS A 492 5.61 -39.26 4.85
CA HIS A 492 4.87 -39.56 3.63
C HIS A 492 3.89 -38.44 3.26
N ALA A 493 3.24 -37.82 4.25
CA ALA A 493 2.33 -36.71 3.99
C ALA A 493 3.05 -35.48 3.40
N VAL A 494 4.28 -35.20 3.85
CA VAL A 494 5.13 -34.15 3.25
C VAL A 494 5.47 -34.47 1.80
N LYS A 495 5.74 -35.75 1.46
CA LYS A 495 6.00 -36.19 0.08
C LYS A 495 4.80 -35.96 -0.84
N GLU A 496 3.62 -36.37 -0.40
CA GLU A 496 2.37 -36.20 -1.16
C GLU A 496 2.01 -34.71 -1.36
N ALA A 497 2.40 -33.87 -0.39
CA ALA A 497 2.16 -32.43 -0.45
C ALA A 497 3.14 -31.64 -1.33
N ARG A 498 4.17 -32.27 -1.89
CA ARG A 498 5.23 -31.58 -2.67
C ARG A 498 4.68 -30.74 -3.81
N GLY A 499 3.62 -31.19 -4.49
CA GLY A 499 2.99 -30.43 -5.58
C GLY A 499 2.36 -29.11 -5.11
N PHE A 500 1.85 -29.08 -3.88
CA PHE A 500 1.26 -27.88 -3.27
C PHE A 500 2.34 -26.95 -2.66
N LEU A 501 3.28 -27.53 -1.92
CA LEU A 501 4.34 -26.82 -1.20
C LEU A 501 5.46 -26.29 -2.11
N GLN A 502 5.59 -26.85 -3.31
CA GLN A 502 6.60 -26.48 -4.29
C GLN A 502 8.02 -26.47 -3.66
N ASN A 503 8.76 -25.37 -3.80
CA ASN A 503 10.09 -25.18 -3.21
C ASN A 503 10.08 -23.98 -2.25
N GLU A 504 9.04 -23.84 -1.43
CA GLU A 504 8.92 -22.77 -0.44
C GLU A 504 9.03 -23.32 1.00
N PRO A 505 9.52 -22.52 1.97
CA PRO A 505 9.42 -22.87 3.38
C PRO A 505 7.96 -22.91 3.84
N PHE A 506 7.65 -23.83 4.77
CA PHE A 506 6.27 -24.01 5.21
C PHE A 506 6.16 -24.41 6.68
N VAL A 507 5.00 -24.13 7.26
CA VAL A 507 4.59 -24.64 8.56
C VAL A 507 3.89 -25.98 8.37
N MET A 508 4.28 -27.01 9.11
CA MET A 508 3.56 -28.28 9.20
C MET A 508 2.88 -28.37 10.57
N TYR A 509 1.57 -28.50 10.59
CA TYR A 509 0.76 -28.57 11.81
C TYR A 509 -0.07 -29.86 11.84
N LEU A 510 0.08 -30.67 12.89
CA LEU A 510 -0.78 -31.82 13.11
C LEU A 510 -2.17 -31.36 13.61
N GLY A 511 -3.23 -31.60 12.83
CA GLY A 511 -4.57 -31.05 13.09
C GLY A 511 -5.29 -31.60 14.33
N ASP A 512 -4.65 -32.47 15.09
CA ASP A 512 -5.07 -33.03 16.39
C ASP A 512 -4.25 -32.51 17.58
N ASN A 513 -3.32 -31.59 17.34
CA ASN A 513 -2.51 -30.96 18.38
C ASN A 513 -3.06 -29.56 18.68
N LEU A 514 -3.05 -29.19 19.96
CA LEU A 514 -3.48 -27.87 20.41
C LEU A 514 -2.31 -27.14 21.06
N VAL A 515 -2.00 -25.94 20.58
CA VAL A 515 -0.98 -25.03 21.14
C VAL A 515 -1.67 -23.70 21.46
N ILE A 516 -1.85 -23.41 22.75
CA ILE A 516 -2.70 -22.29 23.20
C ILE A 516 -2.10 -20.92 22.87
N ASP A 517 -0.80 -20.74 23.08
CA ASP A 517 -0.11 -19.48 22.77
C ASP A 517 0.04 -19.23 21.26
N GLY A 518 -0.49 -20.14 20.43
CA GLY A 518 -0.39 -20.10 18.98
C GLY A 518 1.04 -20.29 18.47
N ILE A 519 1.24 -19.97 17.19
CA ILE A 519 2.52 -20.22 16.51
C ILE A 519 3.17 -18.98 15.90
N ALA A 520 2.53 -17.80 15.99
CA ALA A 520 2.98 -16.57 15.31
C ALA A 520 4.43 -16.20 15.65
N GLY A 521 4.80 -16.24 16.94
CA GLY A 521 6.17 -15.94 17.37
C GLY A 521 7.21 -16.93 16.85
N PHE A 522 6.83 -18.19 16.60
CA PHE A 522 7.73 -19.21 16.04
C PHE A 522 7.87 -19.07 14.53
N VAL A 523 6.78 -18.76 13.82
CA VAL A 523 6.81 -18.44 12.38
C VAL A 523 7.70 -17.23 12.11
N GLN A 524 7.52 -16.16 12.90
CA GLN A 524 8.38 -14.99 12.83
C GLN A 524 9.84 -15.35 13.08
N ARG A 525 10.13 -16.10 14.15
CA ARG A 525 11.50 -16.50 14.50
C ARG A 525 12.15 -17.36 13.43
N PHE A 526 11.41 -18.30 12.83
CA PHE A 526 11.90 -19.14 11.75
C PHE A 526 12.26 -18.31 10.51
N GLY A 527 11.44 -17.32 10.15
CA GLY A 527 11.77 -16.37 9.09
C GLY A 527 13.02 -15.54 9.38
N GLU A 528 13.25 -15.19 10.65
CA GLU A 528 14.43 -14.42 11.10
C GLU A 528 15.73 -15.24 11.18
N SER A 529 15.68 -16.43 11.79
CA SER A 529 16.86 -17.26 11.98
C SER A 529 17.16 -18.13 10.75
N ARG A 530 16.17 -18.44 9.92
CA ARG A 530 16.26 -19.34 8.74
C ARG A 530 17.02 -20.64 9.03
N PRO A 531 16.57 -21.45 10.00
CA PRO A 531 17.13 -22.77 10.20
C PRO A 531 16.62 -23.72 9.10
N ASP A 532 17.28 -24.86 8.94
CA ASP A 532 16.85 -25.90 8.00
C ASP A 532 15.56 -26.57 8.48
N ALA A 533 15.39 -26.68 9.80
CA ALA A 533 14.15 -27.05 10.45
C ALA A 533 14.04 -26.37 11.82
N MET A 534 12.82 -26.08 12.25
CA MET A 534 12.51 -25.71 13.62
C MET A 534 11.47 -26.66 14.18
N ILE A 535 11.72 -27.13 15.39
CA ILE A 535 10.87 -28.09 16.11
C ILE A 535 10.39 -27.49 17.42
N LEU A 536 9.11 -27.65 17.72
CA LEU A 536 8.55 -27.31 19.03
C LEU A 536 8.60 -28.54 19.95
N LEU A 537 9.02 -28.31 21.19
CA LEU A 537 9.21 -29.32 22.23
C LEU A 537 8.41 -28.98 23.49
N ALA A 538 7.84 -29.99 24.13
CA ALA A 538 7.17 -29.86 25.42
C ALA A 538 7.67 -30.93 26.40
N ARG A 539 7.77 -30.59 27.68
CA ARG A 539 8.08 -31.57 28.73
C ARG A 539 6.85 -32.43 29.02
N VAL A 540 7.01 -33.76 29.01
CA VAL A 540 5.92 -34.72 29.23
C VAL A 540 6.28 -35.77 30.28
N GLN A 541 5.27 -36.27 30.98
CA GLN A 541 5.45 -37.35 31.97
C GLN A 541 5.64 -38.74 31.34
N ALA A 542 5.12 -38.95 30.12
CA ALA A 542 5.14 -40.24 29.42
C ALA A 542 5.79 -40.12 28.01
N PRO A 543 7.10 -39.83 27.94
CA PRO A 543 7.80 -39.54 26.68
C PRO A 543 7.86 -40.70 25.69
N GLU A 544 7.72 -41.95 26.15
CA GLU A 544 7.68 -43.15 25.29
C GLU A 544 6.55 -43.16 24.25
N ARG A 545 5.58 -42.24 24.38
CA ARG A 545 4.40 -42.13 23.51
C ARG A 545 4.62 -41.22 22.29
N PHE A 546 5.71 -40.46 22.26
CA PHE A 546 5.96 -39.41 21.28
C PHE A 546 7.34 -39.56 20.64
N GLY A 547 7.62 -38.76 19.60
CA GLY A 547 9.00 -38.51 19.18
C GLY A 547 9.71 -37.67 20.24
N VAL A 548 10.85 -38.16 20.73
CA VAL A 548 11.61 -37.56 21.85
C VAL A 548 12.89 -36.94 21.34
N ALA A 549 13.19 -35.71 21.78
CA ALA A 549 14.43 -35.01 21.46
C ALA A 549 15.39 -35.00 22.67
N GLU A 550 16.64 -35.43 22.45
CA GLU A 550 17.76 -35.23 23.36
C GLU A 550 18.49 -33.95 22.95
N LEU A 551 18.60 -32.99 23.87
CA LEU A 551 19.34 -31.74 23.66
C LEU A 551 20.71 -31.80 24.32
N ARG A 552 21.73 -31.24 23.65
CA ARG A 552 23.06 -30.99 24.20
C ARG A 552 23.49 -29.57 23.86
N ASP A 553 23.90 -28.81 24.88
CA ASP A 553 24.29 -27.39 24.75
C ASP A 553 23.23 -26.54 24.00
N GLY A 554 21.94 -26.84 24.22
CA GLY A 554 20.82 -26.15 23.58
C GLY A 554 20.55 -26.53 22.13
N GLN A 555 21.29 -27.50 21.56
CA GLN A 555 21.07 -28.01 20.20
C GLN A 555 20.49 -29.41 20.22
N VAL A 556 19.81 -29.79 19.14
CA VAL A 556 19.27 -31.14 18.98
C VAL A 556 20.41 -32.12 18.70
N PHE A 557 20.68 -33.02 19.65
CA PHE A 557 21.69 -34.05 19.50
C PHE A 557 21.11 -35.31 18.85
N ARG A 558 19.89 -35.69 19.27
CA ARG A 558 19.23 -36.90 18.78
C ARG A 558 17.71 -36.79 18.88
N LEU A 559 17.00 -37.31 17.90
CA LEU A 559 15.58 -37.56 17.95
C LEU A 559 15.31 -39.06 17.77
N ILE A 560 14.34 -39.59 18.50
CA ILE A 560 13.92 -40.98 18.39
C ILE A 560 12.39 -41.04 18.44
N GLU A 561 11.77 -41.68 17.46
CA GLU A 561 10.33 -41.92 17.47
C GLU A 561 9.97 -42.99 18.51
N LYS A 562 9.11 -42.62 19.47
CA LYS A 562 8.49 -43.53 20.47
C LYS A 562 9.47 -44.52 21.09
N PRO A 563 10.54 -44.03 21.75
CA PRO A 563 11.56 -44.90 22.31
C PRO A 563 10.99 -45.72 23.47
N SER A 564 11.31 -47.01 23.52
CA SER A 564 10.97 -47.87 24.68
C SER A 564 11.71 -47.47 25.96
N ARG A 565 12.84 -46.76 25.83
CA ARG A 565 13.63 -46.17 26.92
C ARG A 565 14.01 -44.73 26.56
N PRO A 566 13.12 -43.76 26.83
CA PRO A 566 13.35 -42.35 26.50
C PRO A 566 14.58 -41.80 27.22
N GLN A 567 15.43 -41.07 26.50
CA GLN A 567 16.62 -40.40 27.05
C GLN A 567 16.33 -38.97 27.52
N SER A 568 15.13 -38.47 27.25
CA SER A 568 14.65 -37.14 27.62
C SER A 568 13.15 -37.17 27.85
N ASP A 569 12.64 -36.18 28.58
CA ASP A 569 11.22 -35.87 28.76
C ASP A 569 10.68 -34.87 27.71
N LEU A 570 11.51 -34.44 26.75
CA LEU A 570 11.14 -33.48 25.71
C LEU A 570 10.51 -34.18 24.51
N ALA A 571 9.19 -34.03 24.35
CA ALA A 571 8.41 -34.57 23.24
C ALA A 571 8.17 -33.54 22.14
N LEU A 572 8.10 -34.00 20.88
CA LEU A 572 7.71 -33.19 19.73
C LEU A 572 6.22 -32.80 19.80
N VAL A 573 5.94 -31.50 19.65
CA VAL A 573 4.62 -30.86 19.83
C VAL A 573 3.69 -30.99 18.61
N GLY A 574 4.15 -31.62 17.53
CA GLY A 574 3.33 -31.75 16.30
C GLY A 574 3.18 -30.45 15.50
N VAL A 575 4.05 -29.48 15.75
CA VAL A 575 4.20 -28.27 14.93
C VAL A 575 5.68 -28.18 14.53
N TYR A 576 5.90 -28.03 13.23
CA TYR A 576 7.23 -28.00 12.64
C TYR A 576 7.29 -26.87 11.61
N LEU A 577 8.45 -26.25 11.46
CA LEU A 577 8.71 -25.31 10.38
C LEU A 577 9.90 -25.82 9.59
N PHE A 578 9.74 -25.94 8.28
CA PHE A 578 10.71 -26.58 7.42
C PHE A 578 11.14 -25.68 6.28
N SER A 579 12.44 -25.71 5.98
CA SER A 579 12.95 -25.27 4.70
C SER A 579 12.79 -26.40 3.67
N THR A 580 13.13 -26.11 2.40
CA THR A 580 13.00 -27.07 1.30
C THR A 580 13.87 -28.32 1.46
N CYS A 581 14.90 -28.29 2.30
CA CYS A 581 15.77 -29.45 2.53
C CYS A 581 15.03 -30.65 3.14
N ILE A 582 13.86 -30.42 3.76
CA ILE A 582 13.06 -31.51 4.31
C ILE A 582 12.65 -32.51 3.21
N PHE A 583 12.49 -32.06 1.96
CA PHE A 583 12.15 -32.95 0.84
C PHE A 583 13.26 -33.97 0.56
N ASP A 584 14.53 -33.58 0.71
CA ASP A 584 15.66 -34.50 0.56
C ASP A 584 15.67 -35.52 1.71
N ALA A 585 15.41 -35.05 2.93
CA ALA A 585 15.35 -35.90 4.11
C ALA A 585 14.23 -36.95 4.02
N VAL A 586 13.00 -36.56 3.70
CA VAL A 586 11.86 -37.50 3.59
C VAL A 586 12.05 -38.50 2.43
N ASN A 587 12.82 -38.15 1.41
CA ASN A 587 13.18 -39.05 0.31
C ASN A 587 14.26 -40.07 0.69
N ALA A 588 15.12 -39.74 1.65
CA ALA A 588 16.26 -40.55 2.03
C ALA A 588 15.99 -41.54 3.18
N ILE A 589 14.93 -41.34 3.96
CA ILE A 589 14.56 -42.26 5.05
C ILE A 589 13.85 -43.53 4.55
N THR A 590 13.94 -44.59 5.34
CA THR A 590 13.23 -45.86 5.13
C THR A 590 12.13 -46.04 6.19
N PRO A 591 11.07 -46.84 5.92
CA PRO A 591 10.02 -47.11 6.90
C PRO A 591 10.57 -47.65 8.22
N SER A 592 9.99 -47.21 9.33
CA SER A 592 10.34 -47.66 10.68
C SER A 592 9.93 -49.12 10.90
N ALA A 593 10.25 -49.69 12.08
CA ALA A 593 9.77 -51.03 12.46
C ALA A 593 8.23 -51.15 12.45
N ARG A 594 7.51 -50.03 12.45
CA ARG A 594 6.05 -49.96 12.34
C ARG A 594 5.55 -49.90 10.89
N GLY A 595 6.46 -49.83 9.91
CA GLY A 595 6.14 -49.69 8.49
C GLY A 595 5.76 -48.26 8.08
N GLU A 596 6.00 -47.26 8.92
CA GLU A 596 5.67 -45.85 8.68
C GLU A 596 6.92 -45.02 8.38
N LEU A 597 6.84 -44.05 7.48
CA LEU A 597 7.84 -43.01 7.27
C LEU A 597 7.65 -41.91 8.33
N GLU A 598 8.49 -41.94 9.35
CA GLU A 598 8.39 -41.04 10.50
C GLU A 598 9.05 -39.69 10.20
N ILE A 599 8.38 -38.58 10.56
CA ILE A 599 8.97 -37.24 10.41
C ILE A 599 10.19 -37.07 11.33
N THR A 600 10.17 -37.74 12.49
CA THR A 600 11.26 -37.78 13.46
C THR A 600 12.56 -38.31 12.83
N ASP A 601 12.47 -39.33 11.99
CA ASP A 601 13.63 -39.89 11.26
C ASP A 601 14.15 -38.93 10.19
N ALA A 602 13.25 -38.19 9.51
CA ALA A 602 13.64 -37.17 8.54
C ALA A 602 14.37 -36.00 9.22
N ILE A 603 13.91 -35.55 10.40
CA ILE A 603 14.58 -34.50 11.17
C ILE A 603 15.93 -35.03 11.68
N GLN A 604 16.01 -36.28 12.16
CA GLN A 604 17.29 -36.89 12.55
C GLN A 604 18.28 -36.94 11.39
N TRP A 605 17.80 -37.23 10.17
CA TRP A 605 18.63 -37.21 8.97
C TRP A 605 19.25 -35.83 8.68
N LEU A 606 18.52 -34.74 8.97
CA LEU A 606 19.04 -33.37 8.88
C LEU A 606 20.14 -33.13 9.93
N VAL A 607 19.90 -33.57 11.17
CA VAL A 607 20.89 -33.47 12.27
C VAL A 607 22.17 -34.24 11.93
N ASP A 608 22.06 -35.46 11.42
CA ASP A 608 23.21 -36.31 11.04
C ASP A 608 24.09 -35.67 9.95
N ARG A 609 23.50 -34.79 9.13
CA ARG A 609 24.18 -34.02 8.08
C ARG A 609 24.67 -32.65 8.53
N LYS A 610 24.58 -32.35 9.83
CA LYS A 610 24.97 -31.07 10.43
C LYS A 610 24.17 -29.90 9.85
N MET A 611 22.93 -30.15 9.41
CA MET A 611 21.98 -29.09 9.07
C MET A 611 21.45 -28.45 10.36
N ARG A 612 21.06 -27.19 10.29
CA ARG A 612 20.67 -26.41 11.46
C ARG A 612 19.22 -26.71 11.84
N VAL A 613 19.04 -27.57 12.83
CA VAL A 613 17.74 -27.87 13.44
C VAL A 613 17.61 -27.12 14.76
N GLU A 614 16.68 -26.17 14.84
CA GLU A 614 16.45 -25.35 16.03
C GLU A 614 15.35 -25.93 16.93
N PRO A 615 15.65 -26.26 18.20
CA PRO A 615 14.65 -26.65 19.17
C PRO A 615 14.07 -25.43 19.90
N HIS A 616 12.76 -25.38 20.07
CA HIS A 616 12.10 -24.46 20.98
C HIS A 616 11.23 -25.21 21.97
N VAL A 617 11.61 -25.14 23.25
CA VAL A 617 10.77 -25.63 24.34
C VAL A 617 9.69 -24.60 24.58
N ILE A 618 8.43 -24.99 24.44
CA ILE A 618 7.30 -24.12 24.72
C ILE A 618 7.10 -24.02 26.24
N ASP A 619 6.95 -22.80 26.75
CA ASP A 619 6.56 -22.54 28.14
C ASP A 619 5.04 -22.67 28.34
N GLY A 620 4.29 -22.56 27.23
CA GLY A 620 2.85 -22.69 27.14
C GLY A 620 2.34 -24.12 27.20
N TRP A 621 1.01 -24.24 27.18
CA TRP A 621 0.33 -25.53 27.26
C TRP A 621 0.13 -26.17 25.89
N TRP A 622 0.42 -27.47 25.80
CA TRP A 622 0.22 -28.32 24.62
C TRP A 622 -0.40 -29.67 24.98
N LYS A 623 -1.28 -30.17 24.11
CA LYS A 623 -1.77 -31.56 24.15
C LYS A 623 -1.99 -32.18 22.78
N ASP A 624 -1.63 -33.46 22.66
CA ASP A 624 -2.16 -34.41 21.68
C ASP A 624 -3.55 -34.87 22.16
N THR A 625 -4.60 -34.51 21.44
CA THR A 625 -6.00 -34.80 21.79
C THR A 625 -6.41 -36.25 21.47
N GLY A 626 -5.45 -37.17 21.35
CA GLY A 626 -5.68 -38.54 20.92
C GLY A 626 -6.33 -39.49 21.94
N ARG A 627 -6.70 -39.05 23.14
CA ARG A 627 -7.31 -39.85 24.22
C ARG A 627 -8.34 -39.05 25.03
N LEU A 628 -9.19 -39.74 25.79
CA LEU A 628 -10.24 -39.15 26.62
C LEU A 628 -9.70 -38.13 27.64
N GLU A 629 -8.73 -38.51 28.46
CA GLU A 629 -8.16 -37.64 29.49
C GLU A 629 -7.56 -36.36 28.89
N ASP A 630 -6.87 -36.48 27.75
CA ASP A 630 -6.28 -35.33 27.05
C ASP A 630 -7.35 -34.42 26.43
N MET A 631 -8.46 -34.99 25.94
CA MET A 631 -9.62 -34.23 25.46
C MET A 631 -10.32 -33.44 26.56
N LEU A 632 -10.54 -34.07 27.72
CA LEU A 632 -11.17 -33.41 28.87
C LEU A 632 -10.28 -32.29 29.43
N GLU A 633 -8.97 -32.53 29.52
CA GLU A 633 -8.02 -31.51 29.97
C GLU A 633 -7.93 -30.34 28.98
N ALA A 634 -7.92 -30.63 27.67
CA ALA A 634 -7.99 -29.60 26.64
C ALA A 634 -9.28 -28.78 26.73
N ASN A 635 -10.41 -29.45 26.96
CA ASN A 635 -11.69 -28.79 27.18
C ASN A 635 -11.68 -27.91 28.42
N ARG A 636 -11.14 -28.41 29.52
CA ARG A 636 -11.00 -27.67 30.78
C ARG A 636 -10.30 -26.33 30.56
N ILE A 637 -9.19 -26.34 29.84
CA ILE A 637 -8.35 -25.16 29.66
C ILE A 637 -8.96 -24.17 28.69
N VAL A 638 -9.45 -24.64 27.53
CA VAL A 638 -10.12 -23.76 26.57
C VAL A 638 -11.37 -23.13 27.18
N LEU A 639 -12.14 -23.86 27.99
CA LEU A 639 -13.28 -23.31 28.71
C LEU A 639 -12.88 -22.22 29.71
N ASP A 640 -11.74 -22.36 30.37
CA ASP A 640 -11.29 -21.35 31.34
C ASP A 640 -10.91 -20.02 30.67
N GLU A 641 -10.55 -20.03 29.39
CA GLU A 641 -10.30 -18.80 28.61
C GLU A 641 -11.58 -18.17 28.06
N LEU A 642 -12.73 -18.84 28.15
CA LEU A 642 -13.99 -18.31 27.62
C LEU A 642 -14.47 -17.07 28.38
N VAL A 643 -14.96 -16.11 27.60
CA VAL A 643 -15.69 -14.95 28.10
C VAL A 643 -17.17 -15.30 28.21
N ALA A 644 -17.77 -15.04 29.38
CA ALA A 644 -19.18 -15.30 29.62
C ALA A 644 -20.07 -14.54 28.61
N ARG A 645 -21.05 -15.22 28.02
CA ARG A 645 -22.03 -14.63 27.10
C ARG A 645 -23.33 -15.44 27.14
N ASN A 646 -24.46 -14.78 26.93
CA ASN A 646 -25.76 -15.45 26.85
C ASN A 646 -26.57 -14.95 25.65
N GLN A 647 -26.92 -15.85 24.76
CA GLN A 647 -27.78 -15.65 23.59
C GLN A 647 -29.00 -16.59 23.60
N GLY A 648 -29.20 -17.37 24.67
CA GLY A 648 -30.31 -18.30 24.86
C GLY A 648 -31.38 -17.79 25.82
N GLU A 649 -32.38 -18.63 26.07
CA GLU A 649 -33.49 -18.36 26.98
C GLU A 649 -33.21 -18.93 28.37
N ILE A 650 -33.30 -18.11 29.40
CA ILE A 650 -33.18 -18.51 30.81
C ILE A 650 -34.52 -18.27 31.49
N THR A 651 -35.16 -19.33 32.00
CA THR A 651 -36.54 -19.25 32.54
C THR A 651 -36.66 -19.91 33.91
N GLY A 652 -37.66 -19.50 34.68
CA GLY A 652 -37.98 -20.10 35.98
C GLY A 652 -36.93 -19.77 37.04
N THR A 653 -36.50 -20.76 37.82
CA THR A 653 -35.51 -20.58 38.90
C THR A 653 -34.05 -20.75 38.43
N SER A 654 -33.80 -20.69 37.11
CA SER A 654 -32.47 -20.95 36.54
C SER A 654 -31.41 -19.94 36.96
N GLN A 655 -30.17 -20.41 37.15
CA GLN A 655 -29.02 -19.57 37.52
C GLN A 655 -27.78 -19.89 36.67
N LEU A 656 -27.08 -18.85 36.22
CA LEU A 656 -25.77 -18.96 35.60
C LEU A 656 -24.72 -18.40 36.57
N ILE A 657 -23.73 -19.21 36.95
CA ILE A 657 -22.74 -18.86 37.98
C ILE A 657 -21.34 -18.97 37.37
N GLY A 658 -20.59 -17.86 37.31
CA GLY A 658 -19.23 -17.83 36.76
C GLY A 658 -19.19 -17.70 35.23
N LYS A 659 -18.11 -18.22 34.60
CA LYS A 659 -17.87 -18.11 33.15
C LYS A 659 -18.78 -19.06 32.36
N VAL A 660 -19.98 -18.63 32.02
CA VAL A 660 -20.94 -19.47 31.26
C VAL A 660 -21.21 -18.85 29.90
N VAL A 661 -21.11 -19.70 28.86
CA VAL A 661 -21.52 -19.38 27.50
C VAL A 661 -22.82 -20.12 27.18
N VAL A 662 -23.84 -19.39 26.75
CA VAL A 662 -25.12 -19.96 26.27
C VAL A 662 -25.34 -19.45 24.85
N GLU A 663 -25.40 -20.36 23.90
CA GLU A 663 -25.54 -20.04 22.48
C GLU A 663 -27.00 -19.86 22.05
N ALA A 664 -27.19 -19.32 20.85
CA ALA A 664 -28.50 -18.95 20.32
C ALA A 664 -29.48 -20.15 20.30
N GLY A 665 -30.71 -19.92 20.78
CA GLY A 665 -31.77 -20.91 20.79
C GLY A 665 -31.64 -22.01 21.86
N ALA A 666 -30.58 -22.00 22.68
CA ALA A 666 -30.50 -22.85 23.86
C ALA A 666 -31.51 -22.40 24.93
N LYS A 667 -32.03 -23.35 25.73
CA LYS A 667 -33.02 -23.09 26.77
C LYS A 667 -32.58 -23.69 28.10
N ILE A 668 -32.57 -22.87 29.16
CA ILE A 668 -32.21 -23.28 30.51
C ILE A 668 -33.40 -23.01 31.44
N ILE A 669 -34.02 -24.08 31.91
CA ILE A 669 -35.30 -24.09 32.62
C ILE A 669 -35.11 -24.69 34.01
N ASP A 670 -35.39 -23.93 35.06
CA ASP A 670 -35.27 -24.38 36.46
C ASP A 670 -33.95 -25.10 36.78
N SER A 671 -32.83 -24.62 36.23
CA SER A 671 -31.53 -25.33 36.24
C SER A 671 -30.37 -24.43 36.67
N ILE A 672 -29.31 -25.01 37.23
CA ILE A 672 -28.10 -24.27 37.61
C ILE A 672 -26.97 -24.66 36.66
N VAL A 673 -26.33 -23.66 36.04
CA VAL A 673 -25.12 -23.85 35.23
C VAL A 673 -23.98 -23.09 35.89
N ARG A 674 -22.95 -23.81 36.31
CA ARG A 674 -21.75 -23.27 36.95
C ARG A 674 -20.56 -23.40 36.00
N GLY A 675 -19.99 -22.27 35.62
CA GLY A 675 -18.87 -22.19 34.70
C GLY A 675 -17.50 -22.43 35.37
N PRO A 676 -16.42 -22.63 34.58
CA PRO A 676 -16.38 -22.46 33.13
C PRO A 676 -17.18 -23.51 32.34
N ALA A 677 -18.17 -23.12 31.53
CA ALA A 677 -19.04 -24.06 30.81
C ALA A 677 -19.65 -23.43 29.55
N ILE A 678 -19.97 -24.26 28.56
CA ILE A 678 -20.63 -23.84 27.32
C ILE A 678 -21.84 -24.71 26.99
N ILE A 679 -22.96 -24.05 26.64
CA ILE A 679 -24.21 -24.67 26.23
C ILE A 679 -24.50 -24.30 24.78
N GLY A 680 -24.50 -25.31 23.92
CA GLY A 680 -24.58 -25.18 22.48
C GLY A 680 -25.97 -24.86 21.97
N GLU A 681 -26.03 -24.39 20.73
CA GLU A 681 -27.29 -24.02 20.06
C GLU A 681 -28.37 -25.11 20.14
N ARG A 682 -29.63 -24.70 20.30
CA ARG A 682 -30.83 -25.57 20.34
C ARG A 682 -30.85 -26.61 21.47
N SER A 683 -29.92 -26.53 22.42
CA SER A 683 -29.88 -27.45 23.55
C SER A 683 -30.88 -27.06 24.64
N VAL A 684 -31.42 -28.04 25.35
CA VAL A 684 -32.42 -27.84 26.41
C VAL A 684 -31.91 -28.44 27.71
N ILE A 685 -31.74 -27.60 28.73
CA ILE A 685 -31.36 -27.98 30.08
C ILE A 685 -32.55 -27.70 31.00
N ALA A 686 -33.15 -28.74 31.60
CA ALA A 686 -34.32 -28.59 32.46
C ALA A 686 -34.15 -29.31 33.81
N ASN A 687 -34.48 -28.66 34.92
CA ASN A 687 -34.38 -29.23 36.27
C ASN A 687 -33.04 -29.95 36.53
N SER A 688 -31.92 -29.36 36.09
CA SER A 688 -30.62 -30.03 36.04
C SER A 688 -29.49 -29.14 36.60
N TYR A 689 -28.37 -29.77 36.96
CA TYR A 689 -27.13 -29.09 37.34
C TYR A 689 -26.04 -29.38 36.30
N ILE A 690 -25.47 -28.32 35.74
CA ILE A 690 -24.29 -28.39 34.87
C ILE A 690 -23.12 -27.76 35.62
N GLY A 691 -22.13 -28.57 35.96
CA GLY A 691 -20.93 -28.17 36.70
C GLY A 691 -19.80 -27.65 35.80
N PRO A 692 -18.73 -27.14 36.42
CA PRO A 692 -17.60 -26.57 35.71
C PRO A 692 -16.95 -27.55 34.72
N PHE A 693 -16.28 -26.96 33.74
CA PHE A 693 -15.52 -27.61 32.67
C PHE A 693 -16.36 -28.55 31.79
N THR A 694 -17.64 -28.19 31.63
CA THR A 694 -18.60 -28.96 30.84
C THR A 694 -18.91 -28.26 29.52
N SER A 695 -18.84 -29.03 28.43
CA SER A 695 -19.21 -28.60 27.08
C SER A 695 -20.41 -29.40 26.60
N ILE A 696 -21.53 -28.71 26.42
CA ILE A 696 -22.75 -29.29 25.88
C ILE A 696 -22.87 -28.81 24.43
N TYR A 697 -22.77 -29.72 23.47
CA TYR A 697 -22.83 -29.38 22.05
C TYR A 697 -24.26 -29.12 21.57
N HIS A 698 -24.48 -29.07 20.25
CA HIS A 698 -25.76 -28.63 19.68
C HIS A 698 -26.89 -29.67 19.83
N GLY A 699 -28.10 -29.21 20.13
CA GLY A 699 -29.31 -30.06 20.17
C GLY A 699 -29.35 -31.07 21.31
N VAL A 700 -28.52 -30.89 22.34
CA VAL A 700 -28.46 -31.80 23.49
C VAL A 700 -29.61 -31.51 24.45
N GLU A 701 -30.19 -32.56 25.02
CA GLU A 701 -31.28 -32.46 25.99
C GLU A 701 -30.87 -33.08 27.32
N ILE A 702 -30.80 -32.29 28.39
CA ILE A 702 -30.50 -32.75 29.75
C ILE A 702 -31.69 -32.42 30.66
N ARG A 703 -32.27 -33.44 31.27
CA ARG A 703 -33.40 -33.30 32.21
C ARG A 703 -33.18 -34.07 33.48
N ASN A 704 -33.53 -33.46 34.62
CA ASN A 704 -33.51 -34.12 35.93
C ASN A 704 -32.19 -34.86 36.22
N SER A 705 -31.05 -34.26 35.85
CA SER A 705 -29.73 -34.90 35.89
C SER A 705 -28.62 -33.92 36.31
N GLU A 706 -27.50 -34.44 36.80
CA GLU A 706 -26.29 -33.67 37.11
C GLU A 706 -25.11 -34.12 36.24
N ILE A 707 -24.35 -33.16 35.69
CA ILE A 707 -23.14 -33.44 34.91
C ILE A 707 -22.04 -32.41 35.18
N GLU A 708 -20.78 -32.83 35.28
CA GLU A 708 -19.61 -31.93 35.38
C GLU A 708 -18.39 -32.49 34.66
N HIS A 709 -17.38 -31.65 34.36
CA HIS A 709 -16.11 -32.04 33.73
C HIS A 709 -16.28 -33.03 32.56
N SER A 710 -17.18 -32.69 31.62
CA SER A 710 -17.62 -33.60 30.57
C SER A 710 -17.85 -32.89 29.23
N ILE A 711 -17.77 -33.64 28.14
CA ILE A 711 -18.09 -33.17 26.78
C ILE A 711 -19.26 -34.02 26.27
N VAL A 712 -20.34 -33.39 25.84
CA VAL A 712 -21.53 -34.07 25.30
C VAL A 712 -21.74 -33.63 23.86
N LEU A 713 -21.64 -34.57 22.92
CA LEU A 713 -21.77 -34.29 21.49
C LEU A 713 -23.24 -34.21 21.04
N GLU A 714 -23.44 -33.83 19.78
CA GLU A 714 -24.72 -33.41 19.22
C GLU A 714 -25.87 -34.41 19.39
N ASN A 715 -27.08 -33.87 19.57
CA ASN A 715 -28.36 -34.59 19.64
C ASN A 715 -28.50 -35.64 20.75
N SER A 716 -27.55 -35.69 21.69
CA SER A 716 -27.60 -36.61 22.82
C SER A 716 -28.62 -36.19 23.88
N LYS A 717 -29.16 -37.17 24.60
CA LYS A 717 -30.20 -36.99 25.63
C LYS A 717 -29.79 -37.65 26.94
N ILE A 718 -29.82 -36.91 28.04
CA ILE A 718 -29.54 -37.38 29.39
C ILE A 718 -30.76 -37.10 30.27
N LEU A 719 -31.53 -38.14 30.58
CA LEU A 719 -32.87 -38.01 31.14
C LEU A 719 -33.01 -38.79 32.45
N ASP A 720 -33.36 -38.09 33.54
CA ASP A 720 -33.72 -38.69 34.82
C ASP A 720 -32.58 -39.54 35.46
N VAL A 721 -31.32 -39.15 35.24
CA VAL A 721 -30.16 -39.88 35.76
C VAL A 721 -29.93 -39.48 37.22
N PRO A 722 -30.09 -40.42 38.19
CA PRO A 722 -30.08 -40.08 39.62
C PRO A 722 -28.67 -39.86 40.18
N ALA A 723 -27.64 -40.25 39.46
CA ALA A 723 -26.24 -40.08 39.83
C ALA A 723 -25.59 -39.00 38.98
N ARG A 724 -24.60 -38.32 39.55
CA ARG A 724 -23.82 -37.31 38.81
C ARG A 724 -22.94 -37.99 37.75
N ILE A 725 -22.95 -37.44 36.55
CA ILE A 725 -22.03 -37.79 35.47
C ILE A 725 -20.79 -36.90 35.58
N ALA A 726 -19.60 -37.49 35.60
CA ALA A 726 -18.33 -36.76 35.65
C ALA A 726 -17.30 -37.41 34.73
N ASP A 727 -16.27 -36.65 34.34
CA ASP A 727 -15.11 -37.15 33.60
C ASP A 727 -15.46 -37.91 32.31
N SER A 728 -16.49 -37.44 31.60
CA SER A 728 -17.14 -38.20 30.53
C SER A 728 -17.09 -37.50 29.17
N LEU A 729 -16.85 -38.27 28.11
CA LEU A 729 -17.06 -37.86 26.72
C LEU A 729 -18.21 -38.68 26.13
N ILE A 730 -19.36 -38.04 25.98
CA ILE A 730 -20.59 -38.66 25.49
C ILE A 730 -20.71 -38.38 24.00
N GLY A 731 -20.82 -39.45 23.20
CA GLY A 731 -20.90 -39.41 21.75
C GLY A 731 -22.14 -38.71 21.19
N LYS A 732 -22.34 -38.83 19.87
CA LYS A 732 -23.49 -38.25 19.14
C LYS A 732 -24.70 -39.17 19.24
N ASP A 733 -25.90 -38.60 19.29
CA ASP A 733 -27.17 -39.34 19.31
C ASP A 733 -27.28 -40.37 20.46
N VAL A 734 -26.58 -40.12 21.58
CA VAL A 734 -26.56 -41.01 22.74
C VAL A 734 -27.78 -40.73 23.63
N LEU A 735 -28.50 -41.78 24.04
CA LEU A 735 -29.55 -41.69 25.04
C LEU A 735 -29.11 -42.36 26.35
N ILE A 736 -28.94 -41.57 27.40
CA ILE A 736 -28.76 -42.03 28.78
C ILE A 736 -30.05 -41.74 29.52
N HIS A 737 -30.75 -42.78 30.00
CA HIS A 737 -32.01 -42.58 30.70
C HIS A 737 -32.23 -43.60 31.82
N ARG A 738 -33.07 -43.22 32.79
CA ARG A 738 -33.59 -44.17 33.78
C ARG A 738 -34.70 -45.03 33.17
N GLY A 739 -34.55 -46.35 33.24
CA GLY A 739 -35.59 -47.30 32.88
C GLY A 739 -36.68 -47.37 33.95
N ALA A 740 -37.96 -47.31 33.56
CA ALA A 740 -39.11 -47.33 34.49
C ALA A 740 -39.65 -48.74 34.82
N ALA A 741 -39.09 -49.81 34.23
CA ALA A 741 -39.61 -51.17 34.37
C ALA A 741 -38.84 -52.00 35.40
N PRO A 742 -39.50 -52.63 36.40
CA PRO A 742 -38.85 -53.55 37.32
C PRO A 742 -38.39 -54.83 36.59
N PRO A 743 -37.30 -55.50 37.05
CA PRO A 743 -36.44 -55.13 38.16
C PRO A 743 -35.49 -53.96 37.81
N SER A 744 -35.04 -53.22 38.82
CA SER A 744 -33.98 -52.21 38.69
C SER A 744 -32.72 -52.88 38.14
N ALA A 745 -32.34 -52.53 36.92
CA ALA A 745 -31.17 -53.09 36.25
C ALA A 745 -30.48 -52.02 35.40
N LEU A 746 -29.15 -52.07 35.36
CA LEU A 746 -28.36 -51.30 34.41
C LEU A 746 -28.39 -52.02 33.06
N ARG A 747 -28.70 -51.30 31.98
CA ARG A 747 -28.76 -51.82 30.62
C ARG A 747 -27.82 -51.01 29.74
N PHE A 748 -26.92 -51.68 29.04
CA PHE A 748 -25.90 -51.03 28.22
C PHE A 748 -25.99 -51.51 26.77
N MET A 749 -25.89 -50.57 25.84
CA MET A 749 -25.55 -50.83 24.44
C MET A 749 -24.23 -50.09 24.19
N LEU A 750 -23.14 -50.83 24.04
CA LEU A 750 -21.78 -50.29 23.93
C LEU A 750 -21.18 -50.67 22.57
N GLY A 751 -20.30 -49.81 22.05
CA GLY A 751 -19.55 -50.08 20.82
C GLY A 751 -18.17 -50.67 21.12
N ASP A 752 -17.40 -50.95 20.06
CA ASP A 752 -16.00 -51.35 20.21
C ASP A 752 -15.20 -50.25 20.91
N HIS A 753 -14.32 -50.67 21.84
CA HIS A 753 -13.45 -49.80 22.65
C HIS A 753 -14.18 -48.86 23.63
N SER A 754 -15.46 -49.07 23.93
CA SER A 754 -16.16 -48.37 25.01
C SER A 754 -15.66 -48.78 26.39
N GLU A 755 -15.44 -47.81 27.28
CA GLU A 755 -15.14 -48.01 28.70
C GLU A 755 -16.24 -47.36 29.54
N VAL A 756 -16.79 -48.09 30.51
CA VAL A 756 -17.85 -47.60 31.42
C VAL A 756 -17.40 -47.85 32.84
N SER A 757 -17.15 -46.77 33.58
CA SER A 757 -16.78 -46.81 34.99
C SER A 757 -18.01 -46.51 35.85
N LEU A 758 -18.42 -47.52 36.63
CA LEU A 758 -19.52 -47.39 37.60
C LEU A 758 -18.90 -47.30 38.99
N THR A 759 -18.83 -46.08 39.54
CA THR A 759 -18.42 -45.84 40.92
C THR A 759 -19.67 -45.77 41.80
N SER A 760 -19.65 -46.49 42.92
CA SER A 760 -20.75 -46.56 43.90
C SER A 760 -20.64 -45.49 44.97
#